data_AF-A0A1V4RVQ0-F1
#
_entry.id   AF-A0A1V4RVQ0-F1
#
_cell.length_a   1.000
_cell.length_b   1.000
_cell.length_c   1.000
_cell.angle_alpha   90.00
_cell.angle_beta   90.00
_cell.angle_gamma   90.00
#
_symmetry.space_group_name_H-M   'P 1'
#
loop_
_entity.id
_entity.type
_entity.pdbx_description
1 polymer ?
#
loop_
_entity_poly.entity_id
_entity_poly.type
_entity_poly.pdbx_seq_one_letter_code
_entity_poly.pdbx_strand_id
1 'polypeptide(L)'
;MLIPALVCLALCGPLKPKMVKAEERGKVAVMPFRVYAPKSFGYLTRGLQKMLTLRLEKRGFKIISPEAVNEHPLAFSPILDMRTLVKVGEDLKADWIVAGSLTQIGRKVSIDLKVIDVSEKRDPFSLFMVAEDVEALKETVERIALNIDNQIVGIVQVDSINVKGNQRIEKEAILAVIRTKKGDRLDYERLDKDLRDIYKMGFFKDVKIETEDGPKGKIVTLHVTEKPSIGKIVIQGNEKVKTEKLEEELGIKLYTIFDQNEVKQSVNRLREYYRQKGYYNVDIEDKIEQLPNNQVLVRYEITENEKVYIRKIKFVGNYEFDDDDLKDVMEISEKGLLSYFTKSGVLDKKKLEFDVHKITSFYHNNGFIKAKIGEPKISYEKGKGITIIIEVMEGPQYHVGKVAVKGDLVKPADDLLKEVHIGQEKTFNRETVREDVQALRSIYADEGYAHAEVTPITREDSETHLMDITYTISKREKVRFERVSISGNTVTRDKVIRREIKVIEGDYFSAKNLRRSTRNVQRLGFFEDVQIQTKKGSAEDLMVLDVNVKERSTGQFSIGAGYSSEDSIFGIFQIAQNNLFGRGQRLQASAKIGGISRAFDINFVEPWLFDKPISGGINVYNRSREYDEYTRDALGGGLLFGFLLPIDDFTRGTVKYQYDNTDISEVPEDAALDIQEMEGENITSSMAFAITRDSRDKLWDTSRGSYNRLRFEYAGGFLGGDIGFNKYIAKTGWYFPLFWDTVFLVKGTWGLVVKRPGEKLPVYQKFRIGGGQTVRGFEFESISPRDPETDDRIGGETMMYYTAEFRFPLVKEFGVVGTVFFDAGNVYTANENALTVPGLRTAAGGGIRWYSPMGPIRLEYGYNLDPQGGEPKGQWEFGMGGAF
;
A
#
# COMPACT_ATOMS: atom_id res chain seq x y z
N MET A 1 58.53 25.09 -0.71
CA MET A 1 59.01 26.48 -0.86
C MET A 1 58.71 27.20 0.45
N LEU A 2 59.70 27.31 1.33
CA LEU A 2 60.58 28.49 1.54
C LEU A 2 59.95 29.52 2.52
N ILE A 3 60.48 29.47 3.75
CA ILE A 3 60.60 30.49 4.82
C ILE A 3 61.09 31.83 4.21
N PRO A 4 60.77 33.07 4.71
CA PRO A 4 60.89 33.56 6.11
C PRO A 4 59.76 34.52 6.55
N ALA A 5 59.68 35.11 7.74
CA ALA A 5 60.24 34.98 9.08
C ALA A 5 59.62 36.13 9.90
N LEU A 6 59.72 36.04 11.24
CA LEU A 6 59.83 37.18 12.17
C LEU A 6 58.84 38.36 11.97
N VAL A 7 57.79 38.40 12.78
CA VAL A 7 57.40 39.49 13.70
C VAL A 7 56.18 38.97 14.49
N CYS A 8 56.05 39.35 15.76
CA CYS A 8 54.98 38.97 16.71
C CYS A 8 55.23 37.78 17.65
N LEU A 9 56.48 37.50 18.02
CA LEU A 9 56.82 36.67 19.19
C LEU A 9 57.49 37.47 20.33
N ALA A 10 57.24 38.79 20.38
CA ALA A 10 57.82 39.71 21.37
C ALA A 10 56.80 40.66 22.03
N LEU A 11 55.57 40.19 22.28
CA LEU A 11 54.58 40.91 23.11
C LEU A 11 53.77 39.96 24.03
N CYS A 12 54.37 38.83 24.42
CA CYS A 12 53.88 38.04 25.56
C CYS A 12 54.63 38.47 26.83
N GLY A 13 54.32 39.67 27.33
CA GLY A 13 54.56 39.96 28.74
C GLY A 13 53.70 39.02 29.58
N PRO A 14 54.17 38.50 30.72
CA PRO A 14 53.31 37.74 31.60
C PRO A 14 52.23 38.71 32.10
N LEU A 15 51.02 38.62 31.55
CA LEU A 15 49.84 39.16 32.21
C LEU A 15 49.69 38.35 33.50
N LYS A 16 50.38 38.81 34.55
CA LYS A 16 50.06 38.43 35.92
C LYS A 16 48.54 38.54 36.02
N PRO A 17 47.81 37.49 36.42
CA PRO A 17 46.44 37.70 36.83
C PRO A 17 46.51 38.79 37.89
N LYS A 18 45.89 39.95 37.63
CA LYS A 18 45.50 40.79 38.75
C LYS A 18 44.62 39.87 39.56
N MET A 19 45.14 39.34 40.67
CA MET A 19 44.28 38.91 41.76
C MET A 19 43.39 40.13 41.99
N VAL A 20 42.17 40.05 41.51
CA VAL A 20 41.09 40.87 42.00
C VAL A 20 41.08 40.52 43.47
N LYS A 21 41.71 41.37 44.29
CA LYS A 21 41.43 41.36 45.71
C LYS A 21 39.92 41.35 45.77
N ALA A 22 39.34 40.31 46.34
CA ALA A 22 37.94 40.37 46.73
C ALA A 22 37.84 41.65 47.57
N GLU A 23 37.30 42.72 47.00
CA GLU A 23 36.98 43.90 47.77
C GLU A 23 36.07 43.37 48.87
N GLU A 24 36.48 43.56 50.12
CA GLU A 24 35.61 43.21 51.22
C GLU A 24 34.27 43.91 50.95
N ARG A 25 33.20 43.13 50.86
CA ARG A 25 31.82 43.60 50.59
C ARG A 25 31.37 44.72 51.54
N GLY A 26 32.13 44.99 52.59
CA GLY A 26 31.94 46.10 53.52
C GLY A 26 30.84 45.82 54.54
N LYS A 27 30.74 46.72 55.51
CA LYS A 27 29.65 46.78 56.48
C LYS A 27 28.45 47.51 55.88
N VAL A 28 27.28 46.89 55.91
CA VAL A 28 26.04 47.49 55.39
C VAL A 28 25.11 47.86 56.55
N ALA A 29 24.61 49.09 56.52
CA ALA A 29 23.46 49.52 57.32
C ALA A 29 22.22 49.64 56.42
N VAL A 30 21.15 48.93 56.77
CA VAL A 30 19.86 49.02 56.09
C VAL A 30 18.93 49.87 56.95
N MET A 31 18.48 51.01 56.41
CA MET A 31 17.57 51.93 57.09
C MET A 31 16.15 51.34 57.17
N PRO A 32 15.33 51.75 58.16
CA PRO A 32 13.90 51.43 58.19
C PRO A 32 13.21 51.84 56.88
N PHE A 33 12.39 50.95 56.35
CA PHE A 33 11.67 51.23 55.10
C PHE A 33 10.50 52.18 55.35
N ARG A 34 10.36 53.18 54.47
CA ARG A 34 9.14 54.01 54.45
C ARG A 34 8.04 53.25 53.75
N VAL A 35 6.89 53.07 54.39
CA VAL A 35 5.77 52.29 53.82
C VAL A 35 4.62 53.23 53.50
N TYR A 36 4.33 53.39 52.20
CA TYR A 36 3.18 54.11 51.68
C TYR A 36 2.12 53.10 51.25
N ALA A 37 1.21 52.76 52.17
CA ALA A 37 0.15 51.78 51.94
C ALA A 37 -1.20 52.28 52.49
N PRO A 38 -2.35 51.87 51.90
CA PRO A 38 -3.68 52.31 52.33
C PRO A 38 -4.09 51.87 53.75
N LYS A 39 -3.44 50.85 54.30
CA LYS A 39 -3.62 50.37 55.68
C LYS A 39 -2.31 50.52 56.45
N SER A 40 -2.38 50.87 57.74
CA SER A 40 -1.21 50.97 58.61
C SER A 40 -0.56 49.59 58.79
N PHE A 41 0.58 49.38 58.12
CA PHE A 41 1.39 48.18 58.23
C PHE A 41 2.70 48.48 58.98
N GLY A 42 2.60 48.84 60.27
CA GLY A 42 3.78 49.11 61.11
C GLY A 42 4.78 47.95 61.18
N TYR A 43 4.33 46.71 60.93
CA TYR A 43 5.21 45.54 60.87
C TYR A 43 6.08 45.48 59.60
N LEU A 44 5.66 46.10 58.48
CA LEU A 44 6.40 46.03 57.21
C LEU A 44 7.63 46.94 57.21
N THR A 45 7.59 48.09 57.89
CA THR A 45 8.73 49.01 58.01
C THR A 45 9.96 48.31 58.58
N ARG A 46 9.81 47.59 59.69
CA ARG A 46 10.88 46.81 60.32
C ARG A 46 11.04 45.43 59.68
N GLY A 47 9.96 44.84 59.19
CA GLY A 47 9.96 43.53 58.54
C GLY A 47 10.83 43.51 57.29
N LEU A 48 10.70 44.52 56.42
CA LEU A 48 11.49 44.63 55.19
C LEU A 48 12.96 44.92 55.48
N GLN A 49 13.23 45.82 56.43
CA GLN A 49 14.58 46.09 56.91
C GLN A 49 15.26 44.78 57.34
N LYS A 50 14.60 44.00 58.20
CA LYS A 50 15.12 42.70 58.68
C LYS A 50 15.27 41.68 57.55
N MET A 51 14.31 41.57 56.64
CA MET A 51 14.40 40.65 55.50
C MET A 51 15.59 40.97 54.61
N LEU A 52 15.77 42.23 54.22
CA LEU A 52 16.87 42.65 53.34
C LEU A 52 18.23 42.48 54.02
N THR A 53 18.35 42.88 55.29
CA THR A 53 19.53 42.63 56.14
C THR A 53 19.92 41.15 56.12
N LEU A 54 18.99 40.23 56.38
CA LEU A 54 19.26 38.79 56.39
C LEU A 54 19.69 38.25 55.00
N ARG A 55 19.16 38.81 53.90
CA ARG A 55 19.56 38.39 52.55
C ARG A 55 20.95 38.91 52.18
N LEU A 56 21.29 40.13 52.58
CA LEU A 56 22.63 40.68 52.39
C LEU A 56 23.66 39.95 53.26
N GLU A 57 23.33 39.60 54.50
CA GLU A 57 24.19 38.78 55.37
C GLU A 57 24.50 37.42 54.75
N LYS A 58 23.48 36.71 54.23
CA LYS A 58 23.66 35.44 53.50
C LYS A 58 24.55 35.57 52.27
N ARG A 59 24.66 36.78 51.69
CA ARG A 59 25.55 37.09 50.56
C ARG A 59 26.95 37.50 51.00
N GLY A 60 27.26 37.47 52.29
CA GLY A 60 28.60 37.69 52.82
C GLY A 60 28.92 39.16 53.14
N PHE A 61 27.92 40.04 53.21
CA PHE A 61 28.08 41.38 53.76
C PHE A 61 28.19 41.33 55.29
N LYS A 62 29.07 42.13 55.90
CA LYS A 62 29.04 42.35 57.35
C LYS A 62 27.84 43.27 57.64
N ILE A 63 26.90 42.92 58.53
CA ILE A 63 25.71 43.74 58.74
C ILE A 63 25.75 44.46 60.08
N ILE A 64 25.34 45.73 60.09
CA ILE A 64 25.00 46.46 61.31
C ILE A 64 23.58 46.07 61.72
N SER A 65 23.40 45.62 62.96
CA SER A 65 22.13 45.07 63.40
C SER A 65 21.00 46.09 63.23
N PRO A 66 19.80 45.69 62.77
CA PRO A 66 18.66 46.60 62.64
C PRO A 66 18.34 47.34 63.93
N GLU A 67 18.55 46.71 65.09
CA GLU A 67 18.39 47.33 66.41
C GLU A 67 19.32 48.54 66.59
N ALA A 68 20.62 48.40 66.27
CA ALA A 68 21.59 49.49 66.36
C ALA A 68 21.31 50.61 65.35
N VAL A 69 20.86 50.27 64.13
CA VAL A 69 20.43 51.27 63.14
C VAL A 69 19.22 52.03 63.65
N ASN A 70 18.26 51.36 64.30
CA ASN A 70 16.99 51.94 64.74
C ASN A 70 17.09 52.81 66.00
N GLU A 71 18.14 52.64 66.81
CA GLU A 71 18.46 53.51 67.95
C GLU A 71 19.05 54.86 67.52
N HIS A 72 19.51 54.98 66.26
CA HIS A 72 20.08 56.22 65.76
C HIS A 72 19.02 57.34 65.71
N PRO A 73 19.30 58.57 66.20
CA PRO A 73 18.31 59.65 66.28
C PRO A 73 17.64 60.01 64.94
N LEU A 74 18.33 59.75 63.83
CA LEU A 74 17.88 60.06 62.48
C LEU A 74 17.26 58.86 61.73
N ALA A 75 17.19 57.67 62.34
CA ALA A 75 16.74 56.43 61.70
C ALA A 75 15.31 56.51 61.13
N PHE A 76 14.43 57.27 61.81
CA PHE A 76 13.03 57.46 61.44
C PHE A 76 12.71 58.90 60.98
N SER A 77 13.74 59.68 60.64
CA SER A 77 13.55 61.06 60.18
C SER A 77 12.64 61.13 58.95
N PRO A 78 11.66 62.06 58.90
CA PRO A 78 10.81 62.27 57.72
C PRO A 78 11.59 62.83 56.52
N ILE A 79 12.75 63.46 56.77
CA ILE A 79 13.65 63.98 55.73
C ILE A 79 14.98 63.23 55.83
N LEU A 80 15.26 62.39 54.84
CA LEU A 80 16.51 61.65 54.69
C LEU A 80 17.10 62.04 53.33
N ASP A 81 17.86 63.14 53.32
CA ASP A 81 18.64 63.51 52.15
C ASP A 81 19.96 62.72 52.11
N MET A 82 20.67 62.81 50.98
CA MET A 82 21.93 62.08 50.78
C MET A 82 22.97 62.36 51.86
N ARG A 83 23.12 63.63 52.25
CA ARG A 83 24.07 64.06 53.28
C ARG A 83 23.73 63.48 54.64
N THR A 84 22.45 63.43 54.98
CA THR A 84 21.97 62.80 56.21
C THR A 84 22.25 61.31 56.21
N LEU A 85 22.03 60.62 55.09
CA LEU A 85 22.29 59.19 54.98
C LEU A 85 23.80 58.88 55.10
N VAL A 86 24.68 59.62 54.43
CA VAL A 86 26.14 59.44 54.57
C VAL A 86 26.57 59.66 56.03
N LYS A 87 26.09 60.72 56.68
CA LYS A 87 26.40 61.01 58.09
C LYS A 87 25.95 59.90 59.04
N VAL A 88 24.74 59.36 58.86
CA VAL A 88 24.26 58.18 59.61
C VAL A 88 25.20 56.99 59.39
N GLY A 89 25.73 56.83 58.18
CA GLY A 89 26.69 55.78 57.84
C GLY A 89 28.02 55.94 58.56
N GLU A 90 28.54 57.16 58.62
CA GLU A 90 29.76 57.49 59.36
C GLU A 90 29.57 57.22 60.87
N ASP A 91 28.46 57.68 61.46
CA ASP A 91 28.14 57.49 62.88
C ASP A 91 28.03 56.00 63.24
N LEU A 92 27.46 55.19 62.33
CA LEU A 92 27.31 53.74 62.50
C LEU A 92 28.55 52.94 62.05
N LYS A 93 29.56 53.58 61.46
CA LYS A 93 30.74 52.93 60.83
C LYS A 93 30.35 51.90 59.77
N ALA A 94 29.36 52.24 58.95
CA ALA A 94 28.95 51.49 57.77
C ALA A 94 29.82 51.88 56.57
N ASP A 95 30.13 50.93 55.70
CA ASP A 95 30.72 51.20 54.38
C ASP A 95 29.62 51.51 53.34
N TRP A 96 28.44 50.90 53.51
CA TRP A 96 27.29 51.08 52.63
C TRP A 96 26.02 51.37 53.41
N ILE A 97 25.22 52.31 52.92
CA ILE A 97 23.86 52.55 53.40
C ILE A 97 22.83 52.21 52.32
N VAL A 98 21.82 51.43 52.74
CA VAL A 98 20.66 51.10 51.93
C VAL A 98 19.43 51.76 52.54
N ALA A 99 18.84 52.71 51.81
CA ALA A 99 17.61 53.38 52.22
C ALA A 99 16.54 53.20 51.14
N GLY A 100 15.29 52.98 51.55
CA GLY A 100 14.23 52.76 50.57
C GLY A 100 12.82 52.95 51.09
N SER A 101 11.90 52.97 50.14
CA SER A 101 10.47 53.02 50.38
C SER A 101 9.76 51.88 49.69
N LEU A 102 8.66 51.46 50.28
CA LEU A 102 7.70 50.53 49.73
C LEU A 102 6.39 51.27 49.48
N THR A 103 5.86 51.21 48.26
CA THR A 103 4.60 51.83 47.89
C THR A 103 3.63 50.76 47.40
N GLN A 104 2.44 50.69 48.00
CA GLN A 104 1.39 49.76 47.57
C GLN A 104 0.33 50.49 46.76
N ILE A 105 0.10 50.02 45.53
CA ILE A 105 -0.97 50.51 44.64
C ILE A 105 -1.83 49.31 44.22
N GLY A 106 -3.06 49.26 44.73
CA GLY A 106 -3.94 48.11 44.55
C GLY A 106 -3.35 46.85 45.20
N ARG A 107 -3.21 45.76 44.43
CA ARG A 107 -2.56 44.52 44.89
C ARG A 107 -1.03 44.57 44.76
N LYS A 108 -0.49 45.36 43.82
CA LYS A 108 0.94 45.40 43.53
C LYS A 108 1.70 46.26 44.53
N VAL A 109 2.96 45.92 44.72
CA VAL A 109 3.87 46.60 45.64
C VAL A 109 5.15 46.96 44.92
N SER A 110 5.55 48.24 44.94
CA SER A 110 6.84 48.68 44.44
C SER A 110 7.82 48.92 45.58
N ILE A 111 9.08 48.57 45.37
CA ILE A 111 10.19 48.86 46.28
C ILE A 111 11.19 49.72 45.51
N ASP A 112 11.42 50.91 46.05
CA ASP A 112 12.38 51.89 45.58
C ASP A 112 13.53 51.96 46.59
N LEU A 113 14.75 51.66 46.16
CA LEU A 113 15.95 51.64 47.00
C LEU A 113 17.02 52.54 46.44
N LYS A 114 17.76 53.15 47.35
CA LYS A 114 18.99 53.88 47.07
C LYS A 114 20.11 53.29 47.93
N VAL A 115 21.20 52.93 47.27
CA VAL A 115 22.40 52.37 47.89
C VAL A 115 23.52 53.38 47.75
N ILE A 116 24.18 53.68 48.86
CA ILE A 116 25.15 54.77 48.98
C ILE A 116 26.44 54.23 49.57
N ASP A 117 27.56 54.51 48.94
CA ASP A 117 28.90 54.30 49.50
C ASP A 117 29.19 55.45 50.49
N VAL A 118 29.39 55.12 51.77
CA VAL A 118 29.63 56.11 52.83
C VAL A 118 30.96 56.84 52.62
N SER A 119 31.92 56.22 51.93
CA SER A 119 33.19 56.87 51.57
C SER A 119 33.09 57.82 50.38
N GLU A 120 31.92 57.88 49.73
CA GLU A 120 31.62 58.64 48.52
C GLU A 120 32.58 58.38 47.34
N LYS A 121 33.32 57.27 47.36
CA LYS A 121 34.20 56.87 46.25
C LYS A 121 33.45 56.32 45.04
N ARG A 122 32.24 55.81 45.26
CA ARG A 122 31.35 55.27 44.24
C ARG A 122 30.05 56.06 44.21
N ASP A 123 29.58 56.33 43.00
CA ASP A 123 28.29 57.00 42.81
C ASP A 123 27.15 56.16 43.40
N PRO A 124 26.18 56.79 44.10
CA PRO A 124 25.02 56.07 44.62
C PRO A 124 24.16 55.54 43.47
N PHE A 125 23.68 54.31 43.60
CA PHE A 125 22.80 53.70 42.61
C PHE A 125 21.42 53.41 43.21
N SER A 126 20.41 53.45 42.34
CA SER A 126 19.02 53.17 42.72
C SER A 126 18.55 51.85 42.12
N LEU A 127 17.74 51.11 42.87
CA LEU A 127 17.08 49.88 42.42
C LEU A 127 15.57 50.05 42.55
N PHE A 128 14.85 49.65 41.51
CA PHE A 128 13.39 49.63 41.48
C PHE A 128 12.90 48.22 41.16
N MET A 129 11.99 47.69 41.98
CA MET A 129 11.33 46.41 41.70
C MET A 129 9.85 46.46 42.05
N VAL A 130 9.06 45.70 41.31
CA VAL A 130 7.62 45.52 41.55
C VAL A 130 7.34 44.05 41.89
N ALA A 131 6.63 43.83 42.97
CA ALA A 131 6.04 42.55 43.36
C ALA A 131 4.55 42.55 42.97
N GLU A 132 4.03 41.39 42.56
CA GLU A 132 2.62 41.24 42.18
C GLU A 132 1.68 41.44 43.36
N ASP A 133 2.13 41.03 44.55
CA ASP A 133 1.47 41.21 45.83
C ASP A 133 2.45 41.24 47.02
N VAL A 134 1.91 41.37 48.23
CA VAL A 134 2.66 41.41 49.49
C VAL A 134 3.32 40.06 49.81
N GLU A 135 2.77 38.94 49.34
CA GLU A 135 3.31 37.59 49.60
C GLU A 135 4.57 37.35 48.75
N ALA A 136 4.60 37.87 47.53
CA ALA A 136 5.76 37.85 46.62
C ALA A 136 6.92 38.78 47.04
N LEU A 137 6.80 39.51 48.16
CA LEU A 137 7.87 40.39 48.67
C LEU A 137 9.13 39.62 49.03
N LYS A 138 9.00 38.37 49.53
CA LYS A 138 10.16 37.56 49.93
C LYS A 138 11.09 37.26 48.76
N GLU A 139 10.54 36.93 47.60
CA GLU A 139 11.31 36.68 46.37
C GLU A 139 11.86 37.98 45.79
N THR A 140 11.08 39.05 45.85
CA THR A 140 11.48 40.37 45.37
C THR A 140 12.69 40.90 46.16
N VAL A 141 12.69 40.75 47.49
CA VAL A 141 13.82 41.14 48.36
C VAL A 141 15.07 40.29 48.08
N GLU A 142 14.93 39.01 47.72
CA GLU A 142 16.07 38.17 47.32
C GLU A 142 16.72 38.67 46.03
N ARG A 143 15.92 39.05 45.02
CA ARG A 143 16.43 39.65 43.77
C ARG A 143 17.06 41.01 44.00
N ILE A 144 16.49 41.82 44.89
CA ILE A 144 17.09 43.11 45.32
C ILE A 144 18.46 42.86 45.94
N ALA A 145 18.59 41.95 46.90
CA ALA A 145 19.86 41.65 47.55
C ALA A 145 20.92 41.14 46.56
N LEU A 146 20.52 40.33 45.58
CA LEU A 146 21.38 39.88 44.48
C LEU A 146 21.89 41.06 43.64
N ASN A 147 21.00 42.01 43.29
CA ASN A 147 21.39 43.17 42.50
C ASN A 147 22.29 44.14 43.27
N ILE A 148 22.04 44.32 44.57
CA ILE A 148 22.95 45.10 45.45
C ILE A 148 24.33 44.45 45.46
N ASP A 149 24.42 43.12 45.66
CA ASP A 149 25.69 42.38 45.63
C ASP A 149 26.40 42.52 44.28
N ASN A 150 25.69 42.30 43.17
CA ASN A 150 26.28 42.38 41.83
C ASN A 150 26.79 43.77 41.47
N GLN A 151 26.08 44.83 41.87
CA GLN A 151 26.48 46.23 41.63
C GLN A 151 27.66 46.64 42.52
N ILE A 152 27.70 46.15 43.78
CA ILE A 152 28.83 46.40 44.69
C ILE A 152 30.07 45.60 44.25
N VAL A 153 29.91 44.39 43.71
CA VAL A 153 31.03 43.52 43.28
C VAL A 153 31.47 43.76 41.82
N GLY A 154 30.66 44.43 41.00
CA GLY A 154 31.02 44.82 39.63
C GLY A 154 30.88 43.71 38.56
N ILE A 155 29.89 42.83 38.68
CA ILE A 155 29.69 41.71 37.74
C ILE A 155 28.97 42.19 36.46
N VAL A 156 29.60 42.03 35.29
CA VAL A 156 29.04 42.43 33.98
C VAL A 156 27.88 41.52 33.55
N GLN A 157 26.74 42.14 33.22
CA GLN A 157 25.50 41.45 32.81
C GLN A 157 25.24 41.61 31.30
N VAL A 158 24.33 40.79 30.75
CA VAL A 158 23.82 40.92 29.37
C VAL A 158 22.70 41.96 29.36
N ASP A 159 22.91 43.07 28.68
CA ASP A 159 21.93 44.17 28.57
C ASP A 159 20.78 43.85 27.59
N SER A 160 21.12 43.34 26.41
CA SER A 160 20.17 42.96 25.37
C SER A 160 20.80 42.00 24.35
N ILE A 161 19.96 41.25 23.63
CA ILE A 161 20.38 40.32 22.57
C ILE A 161 19.72 40.72 21.27
N ASN A 162 20.53 40.98 20.24
CA ASN A 162 20.09 41.37 18.91
C ASN A 162 20.46 40.29 17.89
N VAL A 163 19.65 40.17 16.84
CA VAL A 163 19.93 39.29 15.69
C VAL A 163 19.97 40.18 14.45
N LYS A 164 21.00 40.00 13.63
CA LYS A 164 21.19 40.73 12.37
C LYS A 164 21.54 39.75 11.25
N GLY A 165 21.03 40.01 10.05
CA GLY A 165 21.31 39.21 8.85
C GLY A 165 20.32 38.07 8.58
N ASN A 166 19.36 37.85 9.48
CA ASN A 166 18.21 37.00 9.20
C ASN A 166 17.26 37.70 8.21
N GLN A 167 16.78 36.96 7.23
CA GLN A 167 15.87 37.43 6.18
C GLN A 167 14.58 36.63 6.19
N ARG A 168 14.67 35.29 6.17
CA ARG A 168 13.53 34.37 6.14
C ARG A 168 13.26 33.72 7.49
N ILE A 169 14.30 33.52 8.29
CA ILE A 169 14.15 32.96 9.63
C ILE A 169 13.78 34.10 10.59
N GLU A 170 12.65 33.95 11.27
CA GLU A 170 12.22 34.93 12.26
C GLU A 170 13.23 35.05 13.41
N LYS A 171 13.40 36.28 13.90
CA LYS A 171 14.35 36.58 14.98
C LYS A 171 14.01 35.76 16.23
N GLU A 172 12.73 35.61 16.53
CA GLU A 172 12.19 34.90 17.68
C GLU A 172 12.55 33.41 17.64
N ALA A 173 12.57 32.79 16.45
CA ALA A 173 12.97 31.40 16.29
C ALA A 173 14.46 31.19 16.62
N ILE A 174 15.32 32.15 16.26
CA ILE A 174 16.76 32.13 16.60
C ILE A 174 16.94 32.33 18.11
N LEU A 175 16.19 33.28 18.69
CA LEU A 175 16.23 33.56 20.13
C LEU A 175 15.65 32.43 21.01
N ALA A 176 14.79 31.57 20.47
CA ALA A 176 14.22 30.45 21.20
C ALA A 176 15.21 29.30 21.43
N VAL A 177 16.23 29.17 20.57
CA VAL A 177 17.23 28.09 20.62
C VAL A 177 18.40 28.44 21.53
N ILE A 178 18.69 29.74 21.73
CA ILE A 178 19.76 30.19 22.62
C ILE A 178 19.35 30.11 24.08
N ARG A 179 20.33 29.86 24.95
CA ARG A 179 20.13 29.78 26.39
C ARG A 179 20.34 31.14 27.04
N THR A 180 21.24 31.98 26.55
CA THR A 180 21.55 33.29 27.14
C THR A 180 20.35 34.22 27.07
N LYS A 181 20.03 34.90 28.18
CA LYS A 181 18.90 35.85 28.27
C LYS A 181 19.35 37.22 28.75
N LYS A 182 18.53 38.23 28.48
CA LYS A 182 18.69 39.58 29.05
C LYS A 182 18.70 39.51 30.58
N GLY A 183 19.69 40.14 31.22
CA GLY A 183 19.90 40.13 32.66
C GLY A 183 20.78 38.97 33.18
N ASP A 184 21.11 37.99 32.34
CA ASP A 184 22.05 36.93 32.72
C ASP A 184 23.46 37.51 32.95
N ARG A 185 24.26 36.82 33.77
CA ARG A 185 25.71 37.08 33.84
C ARG A 185 26.33 36.79 32.47
N LEU A 186 27.20 37.68 31.99
CA LEU A 186 27.93 37.43 30.75
C LEU A 186 28.85 36.22 30.91
N ASP A 187 28.64 35.20 30.08
CA ASP A 187 29.39 33.94 30.10
C ASP A 187 29.74 33.55 28.66
N TYR A 188 31.03 33.65 28.32
CA TYR A 188 31.52 33.39 26.98
C TYR A 188 31.43 31.90 26.57
N GLU A 189 31.51 30.96 27.52
CA GLU A 189 31.33 29.53 27.21
C GLU A 189 29.87 29.22 26.86
N ARG A 190 28.93 29.91 27.50
CA ARG A 190 27.51 29.81 27.17
C ARG A 190 27.21 30.43 25.80
N LEU A 191 27.83 31.56 25.48
CA LEU A 191 27.70 32.17 24.15
C LEU A 191 28.25 31.27 23.04
N ASP A 192 29.37 30.56 23.25
CA ASP A 192 29.88 29.59 22.27
C ASP A 192 28.91 28.41 22.07
N LYS A 193 28.28 27.93 23.14
CA LYS A 193 27.23 26.89 23.04
C LYS A 193 26.02 27.39 22.25
N ASP A 194 25.59 28.63 22.53
CA ASP A 194 24.48 29.27 21.81
C ASP A 194 24.80 29.44 20.32
N LEU A 195 26.03 29.82 19.95
CA LEU A 195 26.51 29.85 18.55
C LEU A 195 26.35 28.48 17.88
N ARG A 196 26.84 27.42 18.53
CA ARG A 196 26.76 26.05 18.00
C ARG A 196 25.31 25.60 17.87
N ASP A 197 24.44 25.94 18.82
CA ASP A 197 23.03 25.56 18.79
C ASP A 197 22.29 26.28 17.66
N ILE A 198 22.61 27.54 17.36
CA ILE A 198 22.13 28.25 16.16
C ILE A 198 22.65 27.56 14.87
N TYR A 199 23.94 27.20 14.83
CA TYR A 199 24.52 26.53 13.66
C TYR A 199 23.87 25.15 13.39
N LYS A 200 23.54 24.40 14.44
CA LYS A 200 22.81 23.12 14.36
C LYS A 200 21.40 23.24 13.80
N MET A 201 20.80 24.44 13.79
CA MET A 201 19.51 24.65 13.12
C MET A 201 19.60 24.40 11.60
N GLY A 202 20.80 24.43 11.02
CA GLY A 202 21.05 24.06 9.62
C GLY A 202 20.71 25.13 8.59
N PHE A 203 20.05 26.22 9.00
CA PHE A 203 19.61 27.32 8.14
C PHE A 203 20.71 28.32 7.76
N PHE A 204 21.84 28.33 8.46
CA PHE A 204 22.84 29.40 8.34
C PHE A 204 24.17 28.87 7.77
N LYS A 205 24.78 29.66 6.88
CA LYS A 205 26.13 29.42 6.34
C LYS A 205 27.20 29.82 7.36
N ASP A 206 26.95 30.91 8.06
CA ASP A 206 27.87 31.50 9.04
C ASP A 206 27.09 32.15 10.18
N VAL A 207 27.61 32.04 11.40
CA VAL A 207 27.02 32.59 12.63
C VAL A 207 28.17 33.19 13.45
N LYS A 208 28.10 34.50 13.72
CA LYS A 208 29.09 35.22 14.53
C LYS A 208 28.41 35.91 15.71
N ILE A 209 29.16 36.05 16.80
CA ILE A 209 28.71 36.77 18.00
C ILE A 209 29.65 37.95 18.22
N GLU A 210 29.06 39.15 18.31
CA GLU A 210 29.77 40.37 18.67
C GLU A 210 29.20 40.93 19.97
N THR A 211 30.06 41.50 20.82
CA THR A 211 29.65 42.09 22.10
C THR A 211 30.06 43.56 22.16
N GLU A 212 29.09 44.44 22.39
CA GLU A 212 29.29 45.90 22.51
C GLU A 212 28.95 46.36 23.94
N ASP A 213 29.46 47.53 24.35
CA ASP A 213 29.12 48.14 25.65
C ASP A 213 27.74 48.80 25.61
N GLY A 214 26.89 48.46 26.58
CA GLY A 214 25.55 49.02 26.76
C GLY A 214 25.36 49.66 28.14
N PRO A 215 24.24 50.39 28.36
CA PRO A 215 24.03 51.19 29.56
C PRO A 215 23.99 50.40 30.88
N LYS A 216 23.67 49.09 30.82
CA LYS A 216 23.54 48.21 32.01
C LYS A 216 24.41 46.95 31.92
N GLY A 217 25.30 46.84 30.94
CA GLY A 217 26.07 45.62 30.68
C GLY A 217 26.58 45.53 29.23
N LYS A 218 26.77 44.30 28.70
CA LYS A 218 27.15 44.07 27.29
C LYS A 218 25.92 43.77 26.43
N ILE A 219 25.86 44.33 25.23
CA ILE A 219 24.89 44.00 24.18
C ILE A 219 25.48 42.88 23.34
N VAL A 220 24.76 41.76 23.20
CA VAL A 220 25.18 40.62 22.39
C VAL A 220 24.47 40.66 21.05
N THR A 221 25.21 40.79 19.94
CA THR A 221 24.66 40.78 18.58
C THR A 221 25.04 39.50 17.85
N LEU A 222 24.04 38.73 17.44
CA LEU A 222 24.15 37.52 16.64
C LEU A 222 24.06 37.90 15.15
N HIS A 223 25.19 37.81 14.44
CA HIS A 223 25.25 37.99 13.00
C HIS A 223 25.07 36.65 12.30
N VAL A 224 23.95 36.47 11.61
CA VAL A 224 23.65 35.25 10.87
C VAL A 224 23.64 35.49 9.37
N THR A 225 24.24 34.59 8.61
CA THR A 225 24.15 34.56 7.14
C THR A 225 23.34 33.35 6.74
N GLU A 226 22.11 33.54 6.26
CA GLU A 226 21.24 32.44 5.84
C GLU A 226 21.79 31.71 4.61
N LYS A 227 21.67 30.38 4.60
CA LYS A 227 21.90 29.57 3.40
C LYS A 227 20.85 29.92 2.34
N PRO A 228 21.21 29.89 1.05
CA PRO A 228 20.24 30.13 0.01
C PRO A 228 19.20 29.00 -0.05
N SER A 229 18.02 29.28 -0.62
CA SER A 229 17.02 28.24 -0.91
C SER A 229 16.99 27.89 -2.40
N ILE A 230 16.52 26.70 -2.74
CA ILE A 230 16.30 26.27 -4.12
C ILE A 230 15.08 27.00 -4.69
N GLY A 231 15.31 28.02 -5.52
CA GLY A 231 14.23 28.83 -6.12
C GLY A 231 13.66 28.22 -7.40
N LYS A 232 14.51 27.51 -8.17
CA LYS A 232 14.13 26.85 -9.42
C LYS A 232 14.99 25.62 -9.65
N ILE A 233 14.38 24.56 -10.18
CA ILE A 233 15.08 23.38 -10.68
C ILE A 233 14.82 23.32 -12.17
N VAL A 234 15.87 23.07 -12.96
CA VAL A 234 15.77 22.95 -14.42
C VAL A 234 16.51 21.68 -14.83
N ILE A 235 15.81 20.78 -15.53
CA ILE A 235 16.40 19.58 -16.12
C ILE A 235 16.39 19.76 -17.64
N GLN A 236 17.54 19.54 -18.29
CA GLN A 236 17.70 19.70 -19.74
C GLN A 236 18.44 18.50 -20.34
N GLY A 237 18.11 18.16 -21.59
CA GLY A 237 18.71 17.02 -22.31
C GLY A 237 18.03 15.67 -22.06
N ASN A 238 16.92 15.64 -21.32
CA ASN A 238 16.12 14.45 -21.05
C ASN A 238 15.06 14.17 -22.15
N GLU A 239 15.48 13.73 -23.33
CA GLU A 239 14.56 13.45 -24.44
C GLU A 239 13.86 12.08 -24.30
N LYS A 240 14.52 11.09 -23.69
CA LYS A 240 14.02 9.72 -23.55
C LYS A 240 13.22 9.50 -22.26
N VAL A 241 13.34 10.41 -21.29
CA VAL A 241 12.64 10.32 -20.00
C VAL A 241 11.91 11.61 -19.68
N LYS A 242 10.62 11.50 -19.31
CA LYS A 242 9.78 12.63 -18.92
C LYS A 242 10.33 13.35 -17.69
N THR A 243 10.31 14.69 -17.72
CA THR A 243 10.85 15.55 -16.67
C THR A 243 10.21 15.31 -15.30
N GLU A 244 8.89 15.13 -15.24
CA GLU A 244 8.16 14.94 -13.98
C GLU A 244 8.65 13.70 -13.22
N LYS A 245 9.05 12.65 -13.96
CA LYS A 245 9.61 11.43 -13.38
C LYS A 245 11.03 11.60 -12.86
N LEU A 246 11.80 12.52 -13.43
CA LEU A 246 13.12 12.83 -12.90
C LEU A 246 13.02 13.70 -11.64
N GLU A 247 12.06 14.63 -11.62
CA GLU A 247 11.79 15.47 -10.45
C GLU A 247 11.36 14.67 -9.21
N GLU A 248 10.57 13.60 -9.38
CA GLU A 248 10.20 12.67 -8.31
C GLU A 248 11.45 12.00 -7.65
N GLU A 249 12.50 11.74 -8.43
CA GLU A 249 13.70 11.01 -8.00
C GLU A 249 14.82 11.91 -7.45
N LEU A 250 14.75 13.22 -7.69
CA LEU A 250 15.77 14.18 -7.26
C LEU A 250 15.96 14.18 -5.74
N GLY A 251 14.89 13.93 -4.96
CA GLY A 251 14.89 14.01 -3.50
C GLY A 251 15.16 15.41 -2.91
N ILE A 252 15.27 16.43 -3.77
CA ILE A 252 15.26 17.85 -3.40
C ILE A 252 13.96 18.49 -3.90
N LYS A 253 13.47 19.53 -3.20
CA LYS A 253 12.21 20.20 -3.54
C LYS A 253 12.42 21.70 -3.71
N LEU A 254 11.51 22.34 -4.44
CA LEU A 254 11.48 23.80 -4.51
C LEU A 254 11.28 24.40 -3.10
N TYR A 255 11.89 25.56 -2.88
CA TYR A 255 11.86 26.35 -1.65
C TYR A 255 12.53 25.72 -0.42
N THR A 256 13.20 24.56 -0.55
CA THR A 256 14.01 24.01 0.52
C THR A 256 15.38 24.68 0.59
N ILE A 257 16.06 24.52 1.73
CA ILE A 257 17.44 24.99 1.92
C ILE A 257 18.35 24.29 0.90
N PHE A 258 19.23 25.05 0.27
CA PHE A 258 20.23 24.49 -0.62
C PHE A 258 21.31 23.76 0.20
N ASP A 259 21.51 22.48 -0.13
CA ASP A 259 22.61 21.65 0.38
C ASP A 259 23.36 21.04 -0.81
N GLN A 260 24.65 21.34 -0.91
CA GLN A 260 25.48 20.85 -2.01
C GLN A 260 25.65 19.33 -2.00
N ASN A 261 25.62 18.69 -0.82
CA ASN A 261 25.69 17.24 -0.73
C ASN A 261 24.42 16.59 -1.23
N GLU A 262 23.24 17.17 -0.95
CA GLU A 262 21.97 16.67 -1.48
C GLU A 262 21.88 16.83 -3.00
N VAL A 263 22.40 17.93 -3.57
CA VAL A 263 22.48 18.10 -5.03
C VAL A 263 23.40 17.05 -5.66
N LYS A 264 24.52 16.70 -5.03
CA LYS A 264 25.37 15.59 -5.51
C LYS A 264 24.68 14.23 -5.38
N GLN A 265 23.93 14.02 -4.30
CA GLN A 265 23.15 12.79 -4.13
C GLN A 265 22.04 12.67 -5.17
N SER A 266 21.36 13.77 -5.51
CA SER A 266 20.32 13.74 -6.54
C SER A 266 20.88 13.35 -7.90
N VAL A 267 22.09 13.82 -8.27
CA VAL A 267 22.79 13.35 -9.49
C VAL A 267 22.98 11.84 -9.45
N ASN A 268 23.38 11.27 -8.31
CA ASN A 268 23.53 9.82 -8.17
C ASN A 268 22.20 9.07 -8.26
N ARG A 269 21.12 9.59 -7.66
CA ARG A 269 19.76 9.03 -7.77
C ARG A 269 19.28 9.04 -9.23
N LEU A 270 19.49 10.15 -9.94
CA LEU A 270 19.17 10.25 -11.36
C LEU A 270 20.00 9.26 -12.19
N ARG A 271 21.31 9.17 -11.99
CA ARG A 271 22.17 8.18 -12.68
C ARG A 271 21.67 6.76 -12.44
N GLU A 272 21.29 6.43 -11.21
CA GLU A 272 20.76 5.10 -10.87
C GLU A 272 19.39 4.84 -11.54
N TYR A 273 18.51 5.84 -11.56
CA TYR A 273 17.23 5.78 -12.26
C TYR A 273 17.40 5.55 -13.77
N TYR A 274 18.35 6.24 -14.39
CA TYR A 274 18.70 6.04 -15.80
C TYR A 274 19.30 4.66 -16.07
N ARG A 275 20.18 4.17 -15.18
CA ARG A 275 20.74 2.81 -15.25
C ARG A 275 19.65 1.74 -15.21
N GLN A 276 18.66 1.87 -14.33
CA GLN A 276 17.49 0.96 -14.27
C GLN A 276 16.70 0.94 -15.59
N LYS A 277 16.78 1.99 -16.40
CA LYS A 277 16.14 2.07 -17.73
C LYS A 277 17.06 1.63 -18.89
N GLY A 278 18.29 1.22 -18.59
CA GLY A 278 19.29 0.75 -19.55
C GLY A 278 20.26 1.82 -20.04
N TYR A 279 20.24 3.04 -19.49
CA TYR A 279 21.13 4.15 -19.89
C TYR A 279 22.37 4.19 -18.99
N TYR A 280 23.26 3.21 -19.17
CA TYR A 280 24.47 3.07 -18.34
C TYR A 280 25.51 4.18 -18.55
N ASN A 281 25.54 4.75 -19.75
CA ASN A 281 26.47 5.80 -20.13
C ASN A 281 25.85 7.20 -19.98
N VAL A 282 24.80 7.36 -19.17
CA VAL A 282 24.23 8.68 -18.92
C VAL A 282 25.28 9.58 -18.26
N ASP A 283 25.46 10.77 -18.82
CA ASP A 283 26.25 11.81 -18.19
C ASP A 283 25.31 12.87 -17.61
N ILE A 284 25.57 13.27 -16.37
CA ILE A 284 24.74 14.22 -15.64
C ILE A 284 25.67 15.19 -14.93
N GLU A 285 25.59 16.46 -15.33
CA GLU A 285 26.31 17.56 -14.70
C GLU A 285 25.32 18.47 -13.96
N ASP A 286 25.67 18.86 -12.73
CA ASP A 286 24.94 19.87 -11.96
C ASP A 286 25.62 21.25 -12.09
N LYS A 287 24.81 22.27 -12.40
CA LYS A 287 25.22 23.68 -12.41
C LYS A 287 24.37 24.48 -11.43
N ILE A 288 25.02 25.35 -10.67
CA ILE A 288 24.37 26.18 -9.65
C ILE A 288 24.51 27.64 -10.07
N GLU A 289 23.39 28.32 -10.26
CA GLU A 289 23.33 29.76 -10.59
C GLU A 289 22.69 30.52 -9.43
N GLN A 290 23.23 31.68 -9.05
CA GLN A 290 22.63 32.52 -8.01
C GLN A 290 21.43 33.28 -8.56
N LEU A 291 20.35 33.33 -7.79
CA LEU A 291 19.13 34.09 -8.09
C LEU A 291 18.95 35.22 -7.07
N PRO A 292 18.14 36.26 -7.40
CA PRO A 292 17.73 37.27 -6.43
C PRO A 292 17.07 36.66 -5.18
N ASN A 293 17.01 37.43 -4.08
CA ASN A 293 16.38 37.03 -2.81
C ASN A 293 17.03 35.82 -2.11
N ASN A 294 18.36 35.69 -2.18
CA ASN A 294 19.12 34.59 -1.58
C ASN A 294 18.60 33.21 -2.03
N GLN A 295 18.36 33.06 -3.34
CA GLN A 295 17.94 31.81 -3.96
C GLN A 295 19.01 31.28 -4.90
N VAL A 296 18.92 30.00 -5.23
CA VAL A 296 19.73 29.36 -6.27
C VAL A 296 18.86 28.62 -7.26
N LEU A 297 19.29 28.62 -8.52
CA LEU A 297 18.80 27.74 -9.57
C LEU A 297 19.73 26.53 -9.64
N VAL A 298 19.17 25.34 -9.54
CA VAL A 298 19.89 24.08 -9.75
C VAL A 298 19.53 23.55 -11.14
N ARG A 299 20.52 23.49 -12.03
CA ARG A 299 20.38 23.00 -13.40
C ARG A 299 21.04 21.63 -13.50
N TYR A 300 20.31 20.65 -14.01
CA TYR A 300 20.84 19.34 -14.38
C TYR A 300 20.92 19.25 -15.90
N GLU A 301 22.12 19.16 -16.43
CA GLU A 301 22.38 18.92 -17.85
C GLU A 301 22.63 17.42 -18.04
N ILE A 302 21.74 16.76 -18.78
CA ILE A 302 21.73 15.31 -18.95
C ILE A 302 22.08 14.98 -20.40
N THR A 303 23.08 14.13 -20.60
CA THR A 303 23.37 13.48 -21.87
C THR A 303 23.01 12.00 -21.75
N GLU A 304 21.82 11.62 -22.22
CA GLU A 304 21.24 10.28 -21.97
C GLU A 304 22.01 9.14 -22.65
N ASN A 305 22.62 9.39 -23.81
CA ASN A 305 23.29 8.39 -24.64
C ASN A 305 22.39 7.19 -25.03
N GLU A 306 22.94 6.22 -25.78
CA GLU A 306 22.19 5.04 -26.23
C GLU A 306 22.04 3.98 -25.13
N LYS A 307 20.93 3.23 -25.18
CA LYS A 307 20.71 2.10 -24.27
C LYS A 307 21.73 1.00 -24.47
N VAL A 308 22.25 0.48 -23.37
CA VAL A 308 23.14 -0.68 -23.35
C VAL A 308 22.33 -1.90 -22.95
N TYR A 309 22.45 -2.97 -23.74
CA TYR A 309 21.76 -4.23 -23.49
C TYR A 309 22.74 -5.34 -23.12
N ILE A 310 22.28 -6.30 -22.32
CA ILE A 310 22.93 -7.60 -22.09
C ILE A 310 22.94 -8.34 -23.42
N ARG A 311 24.14 -8.62 -23.93
CA ARG A 311 24.34 -9.38 -25.16
C ARG A 311 24.66 -10.84 -24.89
N LYS A 312 25.32 -11.12 -23.77
CA LYS A 312 25.73 -12.47 -23.43
C LYS A 312 25.77 -12.67 -21.91
N ILE A 313 25.19 -13.78 -21.45
CA ILE A 313 25.33 -14.33 -20.10
C ILE A 313 26.08 -15.64 -20.27
N LYS A 314 27.18 -15.80 -19.55
CA LYS A 314 28.03 -16.98 -19.62
C LYS A 314 28.24 -17.56 -18.23
N PHE A 315 28.13 -18.87 -18.12
CA PHE A 315 28.49 -19.60 -16.91
C PHE A 315 29.86 -20.26 -17.08
N VAL A 316 30.60 -20.35 -15.99
CA VAL A 316 31.93 -20.99 -15.97
C VAL A 316 31.98 -21.92 -14.77
N GLY A 317 32.24 -23.21 -15.02
CA GLY A 317 32.31 -24.23 -13.98
C GLY A 317 30.99 -24.99 -13.76
N ASN A 318 30.00 -24.76 -14.61
CA ASN A 318 28.85 -25.65 -14.80
C ASN A 318 29.24 -26.82 -15.72
N TYR A 319 29.03 -28.05 -15.26
CA TYR A 319 29.35 -29.29 -15.98
C TYR A 319 28.12 -30.19 -16.12
N GLU A 320 27.23 -30.22 -15.13
CA GLU A 320 26.01 -31.03 -15.18
C GLU A 320 24.88 -30.31 -15.93
N PHE A 321 24.75 -29.00 -15.74
CA PHE A 321 23.73 -28.17 -16.40
C PHE A 321 24.38 -27.24 -17.43
N ASP A 322 23.74 -27.09 -18.58
CA ASP A 322 24.26 -26.18 -19.60
C ASP A 322 23.90 -24.71 -19.29
N ASP A 323 24.45 -23.78 -20.09
CA ASP A 323 24.20 -22.36 -19.88
C ASP A 323 22.73 -21.98 -20.05
N ASP A 324 21.96 -22.74 -20.83
CA ASP A 324 20.57 -22.44 -21.16
C ASP A 324 19.64 -22.91 -20.03
N ASP A 325 19.89 -24.07 -19.41
CA ASP A 325 19.23 -24.54 -18.19
C ASP A 325 19.29 -23.46 -17.08
N LEU A 326 20.46 -22.84 -16.92
CA LEU A 326 20.66 -21.81 -15.89
C LEU A 326 20.02 -20.48 -16.27
N LYS A 327 20.01 -20.10 -17.56
CA LYS A 327 19.33 -18.89 -18.04
C LYS A 327 17.83 -18.97 -17.87
N ASP A 328 17.22 -20.13 -18.08
CA ASP A 328 15.77 -20.33 -17.96
C ASP A 328 15.24 -20.09 -16.53
N VAL A 329 16.11 -20.24 -15.53
CA VAL A 329 15.80 -19.97 -14.12
C VAL A 329 15.91 -18.47 -13.76
N MET A 330 16.63 -17.68 -14.57
CA MET A 330 16.86 -16.24 -14.34
C MET A 330 15.67 -15.38 -14.75
N GLU A 331 15.53 -14.20 -14.13
CA GLU A 331 14.62 -13.15 -14.59
C GLU A 331 15.25 -12.24 -15.63
N ILE A 332 16.56 -11.99 -15.54
CA ILE A 332 17.26 -11.25 -16.58
C ILE A 332 17.52 -12.17 -17.77
N SER A 333 17.45 -11.61 -18.97
CA SER A 333 17.72 -12.35 -20.19
C SER A 333 18.58 -11.54 -21.14
N GLU A 334 19.16 -12.21 -22.12
CA GLU A 334 19.87 -11.57 -23.22
C GLU A 334 18.89 -10.81 -24.15
N LYS A 335 19.43 -9.89 -24.96
CA LYS A 335 18.65 -9.16 -25.96
C LYS A 335 18.18 -10.09 -27.10
N GLY A 336 16.91 -10.49 -27.07
CA GLY A 336 16.19 -11.15 -28.16
C GLY A 336 15.52 -10.19 -29.17
N LEU A 337 14.89 -10.76 -30.22
CA LEU A 337 14.21 -10.01 -31.30
C LEU A 337 13.06 -9.11 -30.80
N LEU A 338 12.33 -9.55 -29.76
CA LEU A 338 11.18 -8.83 -29.18
C LEU A 338 11.55 -7.89 -28.01
N SER A 339 12.84 -7.69 -27.72
CA SER A 339 13.31 -6.92 -26.55
C SER A 339 12.79 -5.49 -26.49
N TYR A 340 12.38 -4.93 -27.62
CA TYR A 340 11.74 -3.61 -27.67
C TYR A 340 10.39 -3.58 -26.93
N PHE A 341 9.63 -4.68 -26.94
CA PHE A 341 8.31 -4.80 -26.31
C PHE A 341 8.40 -5.39 -24.90
N THR A 342 9.19 -6.45 -24.71
CA THR A 342 9.30 -7.19 -23.44
C THR A 342 10.23 -6.53 -22.42
N LYS A 343 11.03 -5.53 -22.84
CA LYS A 343 12.13 -4.94 -22.05
C LYS A 343 13.23 -5.94 -21.65
N SER A 344 13.29 -7.11 -22.27
CA SER A 344 14.38 -8.08 -22.09
C SER A 344 15.72 -7.48 -22.51
N GLY A 345 16.82 -7.94 -21.90
CA GLY A 345 18.16 -7.42 -22.19
C GLY A 345 18.55 -6.15 -21.44
N VAL A 346 17.67 -5.53 -20.63
CA VAL A 346 18.08 -4.43 -19.73
C VAL A 346 18.64 -5.03 -18.45
N LEU A 347 19.87 -4.65 -18.11
CA LEU A 347 20.49 -5.09 -16.85
C LEU A 347 19.85 -4.36 -15.66
N ASP A 348 19.33 -5.14 -14.73
CA ASP A 348 18.94 -4.73 -13.39
C ASP A 348 19.79 -5.51 -12.38
N LYS A 349 20.63 -4.80 -11.62
CA LYS A 349 21.57 -5.44 -10.70
C LYS A 349 20.87 -6.20 -9.58
N LYS A 350 19.73 -5.69 -9.07
CA LYS A 350 18.99 -6.35 -7.99
C LYS A 350 18.37 -7.66 -8.47
N LYS A 351 17.85 -7.66 -9.71
CA LYS A 351 17.35 -8.89 -10.33
C LYS A 351 18.48 -9.89 -10.56
N LEU A 352 19.63 -9.44 -11.04
CA LEU A 352 20.80 -10.31 -11.21
C LEU A 352 21.29 -10.93 -9.88
N GLU A 353 21.31 -10.15 -8.79
CA GLU A 353 21.61 -10.67 -7.45
C GLU A 353 20.58 -11.70 -6.99
N PHE A 354 19.29 -11.48 -7.30
CA PHE A 354 18.23 -12.45 -7.02
C PHE A 354 18.36 -13.72 -7.89
N ASP A 355 18.75 -13.57 -9.15
CA ASP A 355 18.97 -14.68 -10.08
C ASP A 355 20.10 -15.60 -9.60
N VAL A 356 21.17 -15.06 -9.01
CA VAL A 356 22.21 -15.85 -8.34
C VAL A 356 21.63 -16.74 -7.24
N HIS A 357 20.70 -16.21 -6.43
CA HIS A 357 20.01 -17.02 -5.41
C HIS A 357 19.07 -18.06 -6.02
N LYS A 358 18.40 -17.75 -7.13
CA LYS A 358 17.57 -18.73 -7.86
C LYS A 358 18.41 -19.87 -8.42
N ILE A 359 19.53 -19.56 -9.07
CA ILE A 359 20.48 -20.55 -9.58
C ILE A 359 21.01 -21.40 -8.42
N THR A 360 21.43 -20.78 -7.31
CA THR A 360 21.85 -21.51 -6.11
C THR A 360 20.77 -22.45 -5.60
N SER A 361 19.51 -22.00 -5.59
CA SER A 361 18.37 -22.83 -5.18
C SER A 361 18.09 -23.95 -6.18
N PHE A 362 18.23 -23.70 -7.48
CA PHE A 362 18.10 -24.70 -8.54
C PHE A 362 19.11 -25.84 -8.36
N TYR A 363 20.39 -25.52 -8.12
CA TYR A 363 21.40 -26.54 -7.81
C TYR A 363 21.06 -27.31 -6.52
N HIS A 364 20.70 -26.61 -5.44
CA HIS A 364 20.29 -27.25 -4.18
C HIS A 364 19.07 -28.15 -4.32
N ASN A 365 18.14 -27.83 -5.22
CA ASN A 365 16.94 -28.60 -5.49
C ASN A 365 17.21 -29.82 -6.39
N ASN A 366 18.36 -29.87 -7.07
CA ASN A 366 18.80 -30.98 -7.91
C ASN A 366 19.90 -31.83 -7.25
N GLY A 367 20.07 -31.76 -5.92
CA GLY A 367 21.02 -32.59 -5.16
C GLY A 367 22.39 -31.95 -4.91
N PHE A 368 22.71 -30.80 -5.51
CA PHE A 368 24.03 -30.16 -5.37
C PHE A 368 24.10 -29.24 -4.15
N ILE A 369 23.93 -29.79 -2.94
CA ILE A 369 23.81 -29.01 -1.69
C ILE A 369 25.05 -28.17 -1.30
N LYS A 370 26.20 -28.47 -1.90
CA LYS A 370 27.47 -27.75 -1.70
C LYS A 370 27.76 -26.74 -2.82
N ALA A 371 26.82 -26.56 -3.75
CA ALA A 371 26.96 -25.63 -4.86
C ALA A 371 27.16 -24.20 -4.36
N LYS A 372 28.09 -23.49 -5.00
CA LYS A 372 28.38 -22.08 -4.72
C LYS A 372 28.44 -21.31 -6.02
N ILE A 373 27.61 -20.29 -6.11
CA ILE A 373 27.53 -19.39 -7.26
C ILE A 373 28.27 -18.11 -6.87
N GLY A 374 29.30 -17.76 -7.64
CA GLY A 374 30.11 -16.58 -7.42
C GLY A 374 29.39 -15.28 -7.76
N GLU A 375 29.94 -14.16 -7.29
CA GLU A 375 29.41 -12.83 -7.66
C GLU A 375 29.53 -12.60 -9.17
N PRO A 376 28.44 -12.15 -9.85
CA PRO A 376 28.47 -11.90 -11.28
C PRO A 376 29.48 -10.83 -11.68
N LYS A 377 30.38 -11.17 -12.60
CA LYS A 377 31.35 -10.24 -13.20
C LYS A 377 30.71 -9.59 -14.42
N ILE A 378 30.46 -8.29 -14.33
CA ILE A 378 29.82 -7.49 -15.37
C ILE A 378 30.90 -6.73 -16.14
N SER A 379 31.05 -7.02 -17.43
CA SER A 379 31.94 -6.27 -18.32
C SER A 379 31.13 -5.52 -19.38
N TYR A 380 31.60 -4.33 -19.74
CA TYR A 380 31.01 -3.50 -20.78
C TYR A 380 32.07 -3.18 -21.83
N GLU A 381 31.76 -3.46 -23.09
CA GLU A 381 32.58 -3.09 -24.25
C GLU A 381 31.77 -2.22 -25.21
N LYS A 382 32.30 -1.05 -25.57
CA LYS A 382 31.66 -0.11 -26.51
C LYS A 382 31.42 -0.81 -27.85
N GLY A 383 30.15 -0.86 -28.28
CA GLY A 383 29.72 -1.55 -29.49
C GLY A 383 29.37 -3.04 -29.32
N LYS A 384 29.87 -3.72 -28.28
CA LYS A 384 29.56 -5.13 -27.99
C LYS A 384 28.54 -5.34 -26.86
N GLY A 385 28.16 -4.29 -26.13
CA GLY A 385 27.14 -4.35 -25.08
C GLY A 385 27.67 -4.89 -23.75
N ILE A 386 26.76 -5.35 -22.87
CA ILE A 386 27.10 -5.92 -21.56
C ILE A 386 27.29 -7.44 -21.69
N THR A 387 28.36 -7.95 -21.12
CA THR A 387 28.60 -9.39 -20.90
C THR A 387 28.62 -9.67 -19.40
N ILE A 388 27.88 -10.70 -18.98
CA ILE A 388 27.81 -11.14 -17.58
C ILE A 388 28.46 -12.52 -17.51
N ILE A 389 29.43 -12.69 -16.61
CA ILE A 389 30.09 -13.97 -16.35
C ILE A 389 29.79 -14.38 -14.91
N ILE A 390 29.20 -15.55 -14.74
CA ILE A 390 28.86 -16.11 -13.43
C ILE A 390 29.68 -17.39 -13.23
N GLU A 391 30.48 -17.41 -12.17
CA GLU A 391 31.28 -18.59 -11.81
C GLU A 391 30.44 -19.54 -10.96
N VAL A 392 30.46 -20.82 -11.30
CA VAL A 392 29.69 -21.87 -10.61
C VAL A 392 30.67 -22.93 -10.11
N MET A 393 30.53 -23.30 -8.84
CA MET A 393 31.18 -24.47 -8.25
C MET A 393 30.07 -25.43 -7.84
N GLU A 394 29.77 -26.44 -8.65
CA GLU A 394 28.59 -27.33 -8.45
C GLU A 394 28.73 -28.20 -7.19
N GLY A 395 29.93 -28.72 -6.93
CA GLY A 395 30.15 -29.73 -5.89
C GLY A 395 29.53 -31.08 -6.26
N PRO A 396 29.57 -32.08 -5.35
CA PRO A 396 28.99 -33.39 -5.64
C PRO A 396 27.47 -33.38 -5.50
N GLN A 397 26.80 -34.20 -6.32
CA GLN A 397 25.35 -34.42 -6.27
C GLN A 397 25.00 -35.49 -5.23
N TYR A 398 24.08 -35.17 -4.32
CA TYR A 398 23.57 -36.09 -3.31
C TYR A 398 22.24 -36.71 -3.72
N HIS A 399 22.13 -38.01 -3.56
CA HIS A 399 20.90 -38.77 -3.75
C HIS A 399 20.15 -38.93 -2.42
N VAL A 400 18.84 -39.18 -2.50
CA VAL A 400 18.05 -39.41 -1.28
C VAL A 400 18.42 -40.76 -0.67
N GLY A 401 18.82 -40.73 0.60
CA GLY A 401 19.11 -41.92 1.40
C GLY A 401 17.87 -42.39 2.17
N LYS A 402 18.07 -42.73 3.44
CA LYS A 402 16.99 -43.16 4.33
C LYS A 402 16.15 -41.98 4.81
N VAL A 403 14.84 -42.07 4.62
CA VAL A 403 13.86 -41.11 5.14
C VAL A 403 13.16 -41.69 6.37
N ALA A 404 13.07 -40.93 7.45
CA ALA A 404 12.43 -41.35 8.69
C ALA A 404 11.66 -40.20 9.36
N VAL A 405 10.62 -40.55 10.13
CA VAL A 405 9.86 -39.62 10.97
C VAL A 405 9.93 -40.12 12.41
N LYS A 406 10.25 -39.24 13.37
CA LYS A 406 10.39 -39.56 14.80
C LYS A 406 9.90 -38.42 15.70
N GLY A 407 9.68 -38.70 16.98
CA GLY A 407 9.29 -37.72 17.99
C GLY A 407 7.86 -37.95 18.51
N ASP A 408 7.14 -36.87 18.78
CA ASP A 408 5.77 -36.90 19.30
C ASP A 408 4.77 -37.15 18.18
N LEU A 409 4.56 -38.41 17.80
CA LEU A 409 3.73 -38.75 16.63
C LEU A 409 2.23 -38.74 16.95
N VAL A 410 1.44 -38.00 16.16
CA VAL A 410 -0.05 -37.99 16.26
C VAL A 410 -0.70 -39.11 15.45
N LYS A 411 0.04 -39.69 14.49
CA LYS A 411 -0.33 -40.83 13.64
C LYS A 411 0.86 -41.80 13.59
N PRO A 412 0.67 -43.07 13.19
CA PRO A 412 1.79 -43.99 12.96
C PRO A 412 2.83 -43.39 12.00
N ALA A 413 4.12 -43.68 12.23
CA ALA A 413 5.21 -43.15 11.42
C ALA A 413 5.06 -43.46 9.93
N ASP A 414 4.56 -44.66 9.60
CA ASP A 414 4.34 -45.10 8.22
C ASP A 414 3.28 -44.27 7.50
N ASP A 415 2.26 -43.78 8.21
CA ASP A 415 1.23 -42.91 7.62
C ASP A 415 1.75 -41.50 7.40
N LEU A 416 2.60 -40.99 8.30
CA LEU A 416 3.27 -39.70 8.11
C LEU A 416 4.31 -39.76 6.99
N LEU A 417 5.00 -40.88 6.82
CA LEU A 417 5.96 -41.10 5.73
C LEU A 417 5.32 -41.11 4.35
N LYS A 418 4.05 -41.54 4.23
CA LYS A 418 3.31 -41.49 2.95
C LYS A 418 3.04 -40.06 2.47
N GLU A 419 2.98 -39.10 3.39
CA GLU A 419 2.74 -37.67 3.12
C GLU A 419 4.05 -36.91 2.81
N VAL A 420 5.20 -37.58 2.92
CA VAL A 420 6.54 -37.03 2.69
C VAL A 420 6.98 -37.41 1.28
N HIS A 421 7.15 -36.42 0.40
CA HIS A 421 7.45 -36.63 -1.01
C HIS A 421 8.94 -36.86 -1.28
N ILE A 422 9.85 -36.40 -0.41
CA ILE A 422 11.30 -36.56 -0.65
C ILE A 422 11.71 -38.03 -0.81
N GLY A 423 10.99 -38.97 -0.19
CA GLY A 423 11.26 -40.41 -0.33
C GLY A 423 10.99 -40.97 -1.73
N GLN A 424 10.30 -40.22 -2.60
CA GLN A 424 10.02 -40.59 -3.99
C GLN A 424 11.00 -39.91 -4.98
N GLU A 425 11.76 -38.93 -4.51
CA GLU A 425 12.76 -38.22 -5.30
C GLU A 425 14.02 -39.05 -5.45
N LYS A 426 14.66 -38.97 -6.63
CA LYS A 426 15.95 -39.63 -6.88
C LYS A 426 17.10 -38.87 -6.23
N THR A 427 17.08 -37.54 -6.35
CA THR A 427 18.11 -36.64 -5.87
C THR A 427 17.59 -35.81 -4.71
N PHE A 428 18.49 -35.35 -3.84
CA PHE A 428 18.08 -34.52 -2.71
C PHE A 428 17.51 -33.19 -3.21
N ASN A 429 16.23 -32.94 -2.92
CA ASN A 429 15.56 -31.71 -3.28
C ASN A 429 15.21 -30.91 -2.01
N ARG A 430 15.89 -29.78 -1.80
CA ARG A 430 15.67 -28.91 -0.65
C ARG A 430 14.26 -28.32 -0.60
N GLU A 431 13.67 -28.02 -1.75
CA GLU A 431 12.29 -27.53 -1.82
C GLU A 431 11.31 -28.60 -1.34
N THR A 432 11.44 -29.83 -1.83
CA THR A 432 10.59 -30.95 -1.41
C THR A 432 10.68 -31.19 0.10
N VAL A 433 11.88 -31.14 0.70
CA VAL A 433 12.04 -31.24 2.17
C VAL A 433 11.30 -30.12 2.90
N ARG A 434 11.36 -28.88 2.38
CA ARG A 434 10.63 -27.74 2.96
C ARG A 434 9.12 -27.94 2.85
N GLU A 435 8.64 -28.44 1.72
CA GLU A 435 7.23 -28.77 1.50
C GLU A 435 6.77 -29.88 2.47
N ASP A 436 7.56 -30.93 2.65
CA ASP A 436 7.30 -32.02 3.59
C ASP A 436 7.20 -31.50 5.03
N VAL A 437 8.11 -30.61 5.45
CA VAL A 437 8.03 -29.95 6.77
C VAL A 437 6.70 -29.22 6.93
N GLN A 438 6.23 -28.50 5.91
CA GLN A 438 4.96 -27.78 5.94
C GLN A 438 3.74 -28.71 5.90
N ALA A 439 3.82 -29.82 5.15
CA ALA A 439 2.78 -30.84 5.06
C ALA A 439 2.61 -31.54 6.41
N LEU A 440 3.71 -32.04 6.99
CA LEU A 440 3.72 -32.64 8.33
C LEU A 440 3.22 -31.65 9.38
N ARG A 441 3.73 -30.41 9.39
CA ARG A 441 3.24 -29.38 10.33
C ARG A 441 1.75 -29.11 10.16
N SER A 442 1.24 -29.10 8.93
CA SER A 442 -0.19 -28.90 8.64
C SER A 442 -1.07 -30.02 9.21
N ILE A 443 -0.62 -31.28 9.16
CA ILE A 443 -1.36 -32.42 9.75
C ILE A 443 -1.55 -32.22 11.25
N TYR A 444 -0.49 -31.84 11.95
CA TYR A 444 -0.53 -31.57 13.38
C TYR A 444 -1.39 -30.34 13.71
N ALA A 445 -1.22 -29.28 12.92
CA ALA A 445 -1.99 -28.06 13.05
C ALA A 445 -3.50 -28.30 12.83
N ASP A 446 -3.88 -29.25 11.99
CA ASP A 446 -5.29 -29.62 11.77
C ASP A 446 -5.89 -30.46 12.91
N GLU A 447 -5.05 -31.07 13.75
CA GLU A 447 -5.44 -31.80 14.97
C GLU A 447 -5.45 -30.92 16.23
N GLY A 448 -5.20 -29.60 16.09
CA GLY A 448 -5.18 -28.63 17.19
C GLY A 448 -3.79 -28.17 17.64
N TYR A 449 -2.71 -28.71 17.10
CA TYR A 449 -1.33 -28.40 17.52
C TYR A 449 -0.74 -27.24 16.72
N ALA A 450 -1.15 -26.00 17.02
CA ALA A 450 -0.74 -24.81 16.27
C ALA A 450 0.77 -24.53 16.29
N HIS A 451 1.42 -24.91 17.40
CA HIS A 451 2.84 -24.68 17.66
C HIS A 451 3.69 -25.94 17.43
N ALA A 452 3.17 -26.93 16.69
CA ALA A 452 3.95 -28.09 16.31
C ALA A 452 5.20 -27.68 15.52
N GLU A 453 6.34 -28.25 15.93
CA GLU A 453 7.65 -27.98 15.37
C GLU A 453 8.12 -29.23 14.64
N VAL A 454 8.46 -29.08 13.36
CA VAL A 454 8.99 -30.17 12.52
C VAL A 454 10.37 -29.75 12.05
N THR A 455 11.40 -30.43 12.55
CA THR A 455 12.80 -30.12 12.24
C THR A 455 13.38 -31.23 11.37
N PRO A 456 13.77 -30.95 10.11
CA PRO A 456 14.45 -31.93 9.28
C PRO A 456 15.93 -32.00 9.70
N ILE A 457 16.36 -33.16 10.19
CA ILE A 457 17.76 -33.45 10.49
C ILE A 457 18.33 -34.22 9.29
N THR A 458 19.28 -33.60 8.60
CA THR A 458 19.97 -34.20 7.45
C THR A 458 21.32 -34.76 7.88
N ARG A 459 21.64 -35.98 7.47
CA ARG A 459 22.97 -36.59 7.66
C ARG A 459 23.56 -36.92 6.29
N GLU A 460 24.67 -36.27 5.97
CA GLU A 460 25.41 -36.53 4.73
C GLU A 460 26.32 -37.76 4.89
N ASP A 461 26.28 -38.65 3.90
CA ASP A 461 27.30 -39.66 3.67
C ASP A 461 28.21 -39.18 2.53
N SER A 462 29.43 -38.82 2.87
CA SER A 462 30.40 -38.27 1.90
C SER A 462 31.02 -39.34 0.98
N GLU A 463 30.92 -40.63 1.32
CA GLU A 463 31.47 -41.71 0.50
C GLU A 463 30.45 -42.17 -0.55
N THR A 464 29.20 -42.37 -0.12
CA THR A 464 28.13 -42.85 -1.01
C THR A 464 27.31 -41.73 -1.66
N HIS A 465 27.57 -40.47 -1.31
CA HIS A 465 26.80 -39.30 -1.73
C HIS A 465 25.29 -39.47 -1.47
N LEU A 466 24.94 -40.06 -0.33
CA LEU A 466 23.56 -40.20 0.12
C LEU A 466 23.24 -39.18 1.21
N MET A 467 22.01 -38.67 1.19
CA MET A 467 21.50 -37.76 2.20
C MET A 467 20.35 -38.42 2.95
N ASP A 468 20.61 -38.81 4.20
CA ASP A 468 19.58 -39.34 5.09
C ASP A 468 18.81 -38.18 5.73
N ILE A 469 17.49 -38.30 5.82
CA ILE A 469 16.60 -37.24 6.29
C ILE A 469 15.72 -37.79 7.40
N THR A 470 15.84 -37.24 8.60
CA THR A 470 14.99 -37.60 9.74
C THR A 470 14.18 -36.37 10.18
N TYR A 471 12.87 -36.41 9.95
CA TYR A 471 11.96 -35.39 10.44
C TYR A 471 11.66 -35.64 11.92
N THR A 472 12.16 -34.77 12.79
CA THR A 472 11.91 -34.83 14.24
C THR A 472 10.77 -33.88 14.58
N ILE A 473 9.71 -34.42 15.17
CA ILE A 473 8.47 -33.66 15.44
C ILE A 473 8.27 -33.48 16.94
N SER A 474 7.99 -32.24 17.36
CA SER A 474 7.46 -31.93 18.69
C SER A 474 6.06 -31.35 18.55
N LYS A 475 5.06 -32.01 19.15
CA LYS A 475 3.65 -31.63 19.00
C LYS A 475 3.30 -30.34 19.73
N ARG A 476 3.97 -30.05 20.87
CA ARG A 476 3.59 -29.01 21.84
C ARG A 476 2.13 -29.16 22.34
N GLU A 477 1.60 -28.17 23.03
CA GLU A 477 0.23 -28.20 23.57
C GLU A 477 -0.83 -27.95 22.47
N LYS A 478 -2.04 -28.47 22.67
CA LYS A 478 -3.18 -28.15 21.79
C LYS A 478 -3.67 -26.74 22.09
N VAL A 479 -3.98 -26.00 21.03
CA VAL A 479 -4.42 -24.62 21.13
C VAL A 479 -5.88 -24.50 20.70
N ARG A 480 -6.66 -23.69 21.41
CA ARG A 480 -8.03 -23.31 21.04
C ARG A 480 -8.13 -21.82 20.75
N PHE A 481 -9.11 -21.46 19.93
CA PHE A 481 -9.40 -20.06 19.67
C PHE A 481 -10.18 -19.45 20.82
N GLU A 482 -9.59 -18.49 21.52
CA GLU A 482 -10.25 -17.74 22.59
C GLU A 482 -11.27 -16.75 22.03
N ARG A 483 -10.87 -16.01 20.97
CA ARG A 483 -11.68 -14.96 20.36
C ARG A 483 -11.28 -14.72 18.91
N VAL A 484 -12.27 -14.37 18.08
CA VAL A 484 -12.08 -13.85 16.72
C VAL A 484 -12.46 -12.37 16.70
N SER A 485 -11.43 -11.52 16.66
CA SER A 485 -11.56 -10.07 16.60
C SER A 485 -11.53 -9.60 15.15
N ILE A 486 -12.55 -8.85 14.73
CA ILE A 486 -12.63 -8.28 13.38
C ILE A 486 -12.57 -6.76 13.52
N SER A 487 -11.67 -6.11 12.78
CA SER A 487 -11.49 -4.66 12.84
C SER A 487 -11.21 -4.02 11.48
N GLY A 488 -11.47 -2.72 11.37
CA GLY A 488 -11.28 -1.93 10.13
C GLY A 488 -12.47 -1.94 9.17
N ASN A 489 -13.51 -2.73 9.46
CA ASN A 489 -14.77 -2.75 8.73
C ASN A 489 -15.72 -1.63 9.22
N THR A 490 -15.54 -0.41 8.69
CA THR A 490 -16.33 0.76 9.10
C THR A 490 -17.70 0.83 8.42
N VAL A 491 -17.81 0.32 7.19
CA VAL A 491 -19.04 0.25 6.39
C VAL A 491 -19.61 -1.17 6.41
N THR A 492 -18.76 -2.18 6.18
CA THR A 492 -19.14 -3.59 6.11
C THR A 492 -19.50 -4.09 7.49
N ARG A 493 -20.68 -4.70 7.61
CA ARG A 493 -21.14 -5.27 8.88
C ARG A 493 -20.25 -6.45 9.27
N ASP A 494 -19.90 -6.54 10.55
CA ASP A 494 -19.07 -7.62 11.11
C ASP A 494 -19.57 -9.02 10.66
N LYS A 495 -20.89 -9.25 10.68
CA LYS A 495 -21.48 -10.54 10.28
C LYS A 495 -21.10 -11.00 8.87
N VAL A 496 -20.84 -10.07 7.95
CA VAL A 496 -20.48 -10.37 6.55
C VAL A 496 -19.09 -10.99 6.48
N ILE A 497 -18.17 -10.54 7.33
CA ILE A 497 -16.82 -11.10 7.45
C ILE A 497 -16.88 -12.37 8.31
N ARG A 498 -17.57 -12.32 9.44
CA ARG A 498 -17.63 -13.42 10.42
C ARG A 498 -18.15 -14.73 9.83
N ARG A 499 -19.18 -14.69 8.98
CA ARG A 499 -19.72 -15.90 8.31
C ARG A 499 -18.74 -16.58 7.34
N GLU A 500 -17.74 -15.85 6.86
CA GLU A 500 -16.68 -16.38 5.99
C GLU A 500 -15.53 -17.02 6.80
N ILE A 501 -15.43 -16.69 8.09
CA ILE A 501 -14.49 -17.30 9.02
C ILE A 501 -15.00 -18.70 9.41
N LYS A 502 -14.24 -19.74 9.04
CA LYS A 502 -14.50 -21.14 9.37
C LYS A 502 -13.94 -21.56 10.73
N VAL A 503 -13.14 -20.68 11.33
CA VAL A 503 -12.67 -20.80 12.70
C VAL A 503 -13.77 -20.31 13.65
N ILE A 504 -14.09 -21.10 14.67
CA ILE A 504 -15.11 -20.77 15.67
C ILE A 504 -14.41 -20.54 17.01
N GLU A 505 -14.89 -19.57 17.78
CA GLU A 505 -14.42 -19.34 19.15
C GLU A 505 -14.74 -20.58 20.02
N GLY A 506 -13.75 -21.03 20.79
CA GLY A 506 -13.80 -22.25 21.59
C GLY A 506 -13.29 -23.50 20.88
N ASP A 507 -13.27 -23.53 19.54
CA ASP A 507 -12.79 -24.67 18.78
C ASP A 507 -11.25 -24.76 18.79
N TYR A 508 -10.76 -25.99 18.61
CA TYR A 508 -9.33 -26.23 18.43
C TYR A 508 -8.80 -25.59 17.15
N PHE A 509 -7.51 -25.23 17.18
CA PHE A 509 -6.82 -24.68 16.03
C PHE A 509 -6.91 -25.63 14.82
N SER A 510 -7.16 -25.08 13.64
CA SER A 510 -7.06 -25.81 12.38
C SER A 510 -6.47 -24.90 11.31
N ALA A 511 -5.31 -25.30 10.77
CA ALA A 511 -4.65 -24.58 9.68
C ALA A 511 -5.52 -24.60 8.40
N LYS A 512 -6.21 -25.70 8.11
CA LYS A 512 -7.15 -25.83 7.00
C LYS A 512 -8.29 -24.82 7.10
N ASN A 513 -8.94 -24.71 8.26
CA ASN A 513 -10.03 -23.74 8.45
C ASN A 513 -9.53 -22.30 8.44
N LEU A 514 -8.35 -22.02 9.01
CA LEU A 514 -7.73 -20.70 8.93
C LEU A 514 -7.44 -20.29 7.47
N ARG A 515 -6.79 -21.17 6.68
CA ARG A 515 -6.52 -20.92 5.25
C ARG A 515 -7.81 -20.73 4.44
N ARG A 516 -8.85 -21.52 4.70
CA ARG A 516 -10.18 -21.33 4.09
C ARG A 516 -10.79 -19.98 4.46
N SER A 517 -10.69 -19.58 5.72
CA SER A 517 -11.17 -18.27 6.20
C SER A 517 -10.48 -17.12 5.48
N THR A 518 -9.14 -17.12 5.42
CA THR A 518 -8.36 -16.11 4.69
C THR A 518 -8.78 -16.02 3.23
N ARG A 519 -8.89 -17.17 2.55
CA ARG A 519 -9.32 -17.23 1.16
C ARG A 519 -10.74 -16.68 0.96
N ASN A 520 -11.68 -17.02 1.83
CA ASN A 520 -13.08 -16.59 1.71
C ASN A 520 -13.21 -15.08 1.91
N VAL A 521 -12.55 -14.51 2.94
CA VAL A 521 -12.57 -13.07 3.21
C VAL A 521 -11.92 -12.28 2.06
N GLN A 522 -10.80 -12.75 1.52
CA GLN A 522 -10.17 -12.14 0.35
C GLN A 522 -11.08 -12.21 -0.89
N ARG A 523 -11.78 -13.33 -1.09
CA ARG A 523 -12.71 -13.53 -2.21
C ARG A 523 -13.95 -12.64 -2.17
N LEU A 524 -14.31 -12.05 -1.02
CA LEU A 524 -15.38 -11.05 -0.96
C LEU A 524 -15.08 -9.84 -1.85
N GLY A 525 -13.81 -9.47 -1.99
CA GLY A 525 -13.41 -8.31 -2.81
C GLY A 525 -13.87 -6.97 -2.25
N PHE A 526 -14.21 -6.88 -0.96
CA PHE A 526 -14.61 -5.64 -0.27
C PHE A 526 -13.44 -4.87 0.36
N PHE A 527 -12.26 -5.49 0.37
CA PHE A 527 -11.08 -4.99 1.07
C PHE A 527 -9.90 -4.89 0.11
N GLU A 528 -9.09 -3.83 0.25
CA GLU A 528 -7.81 -3.72 -0.46
C GLU A 528 -6.69 -4.50 0.24
N ASP A 529 -6.78 -4.63 1.56
CA ASP A 529 -5.86 -5.42 2.38
C ASP A 529 -6.64 -6.22 3.42
N VAL A 530 -6.24 -7.47 3.62
CA VAL A 530 -6.82 -8.42 4.57
C VAL A 530 -5.69 -9.08 5.33
N GLN A 531 -5.47 -8.64 6.57
CA GLN A 531 -4.45 -9.17 7.45
C GLN A 531 -5.10 -10.05 8.51
N ILE A 532 -4.93 -11.36 8.38
CA ILE A 532 -5.37 -12.33 9.38
C ILE A 532 -4.14 -12.79 10.16
N GLN A 533 -4.08 -12.43 11.43
CA GLN A 533 -2.96 -12.72 12.30
C GLN A 533 -3.44 -13.53 13.50
N THR A 534 -2.62 -14.48 13.93
CA THR A 534 -2.84 -15.21 15.17
C THR A 534 -1.95 -14.60 16.25
N LYS A 535 -2.52 -14.34 17.42
CA LYS A 535 -1.82 -13.84 18.61
C LYS A 535 -2.01 -14.82 19.75
N LYS A 536 -1.02 -14.90 20.65
CA LYS A 536 -1.19 -15.62 21.91
C LYS A 536 -2.36 -15.01 22.68
N GLY A 537 -3.20 -15.88 23.24
CA GLY A 537 -4.33 -15.49 24.07
C GLY A 537 -3.92 -15.20 25.51
N SER A 538 -4.89 -15.27 26.40
CA SER A 538 -4.68 -15.08 27.84
C SER A 538 -3.88 -16.21 28.52
N ALA A 539 -3.76 -17.37 27.87
CA ALA A 539 -2.97 -18.54 28.31
C ALA A 539 -2.18 -19.16 27.13
N GLU A 540 -1.27 -20.09 27.41
CA GLU A 540 -0.42 -20.72 26.38
C GLU A 540 -1.20 -21.64 25.41
N ASP A 541 -2.30 -22.23 25.87
CA ASP A 541 -3.23 -23.07 25.11
C ASP A 541 -4.36 -22.26 24.42
N LEU A 542 -4.33 -20.93 24.54
CA LEU A 542 -5.32 -20.02 23.97
C LEU A 542 -4.70 -19.13 22.89
N MET A 543 -5.50 -18.87 21.86
CA MET A 543 -5.10 -18.06 20.71
C MET A 543 -6.22 -17.10 20.30
N VAL A 544 -5.86 -15.86 20.00
CA VAL A 544 -6.75 -14.86 19.43
C VAL A 544 -6.49 -14.74 17.93
N LEU A 545 -7.56 -14.76 17.14
CA LEU A 545 -7.51 -14.49 15.71
C LEU A 545 -7.90 -13.03 15.46
N ASP A 546 -6.93 -12.21 15.05
CA ASP A 546 -7.18 -10.82 14.65
C ASP A 546 -7.32 -10.75 13.13
N VAL A 547 -8.49 -10.34 12.66
CA VAL A 547 -8.84 -10.09 11.27
C VAL A 547 -8.92 -8.58 11.06
N ASN A 548 -7.83 -7.99 10.58
CA ASN A 548 -7.76 -6.56 10.27
C ASN A 548 -7.98 -6.37 8.77
N VAL A 549 -9.01 -5.62 8.41
CA VAL A 549 -9.34 -5.34 7.01
C VAL A 549 -9.24 -3.86 6.72
N LYS A 550 -8.81 -3.52 5.50
CA LYS A 550 -8.88 -2.15 4.98
C LYS A 550 -9.89 -2.10 3.86
N GLU A 551 -11.01 -1.43 4.11
CA GLU A 551 -12.12 -1.35 3.16
C GLU A 551 -11.72 -0.57 1.90
N ARG A 552 -12.25 -1.01 0.76
CA ARG A 552 -12.12 -0.32 -0.53
C ARG A 552 -13.48 0.03 -1.11
N SER A 553 -13.50 0.88 -2.12
CA SER A 553 -14.73 1.12 -2.89
C SER A 553 -15.21 -0.17 -3.55
N THR A 554 -16.46 -0.53 -3.26
CA THR A 554 -17.15 -1.71 -3.82
C THR A 554 -18.12 -1.33 -4.94
N GLY A 555 -18.35 -0.03 -5.13
CA GLY A 555 -19.09 0.53 -6.24
C GLY A 555 -18.25 0.54 -7.51
N GLN A 556 -18.86 0.11 -8.61
CA GLN A 556 -18.22 0.02 -9.92
C GLN A 556 -19.14 0.65 -10.95
N PHE A 557 -18.55 1.49 -11.79
CA PHE A 557 -19.20 2.02 -12.99
C PHE A 557 -18.39 1.57 -14.18
N SER A 558 -19.07 1.03 -15.19
CA SER A 558 -18.44 0.50 -16.40
C SER A 558 -19.19 1.02 -17.61
N ILE A 559 -18.44 1.62 -18.54
CA ILE A 559 -18.91 1.95 -19.88
C ILE A 559 -18.08 1.11 -20.83
N GLY A 560 -18.75 0.37 -21.71
CA GLY A 560 -18.14 -0.34 -22.82
C GLY A 560 -18.84 0.04 -24.11
N ALA A 561 -18.12 -0.04 -25.21
CA ALA A 561 -18.70 -0.16 -26.54
C ALA A 561 -18.16 -1.45 -27.14
N GLY A 562 -18.88 -2.06 -28.06
CA GLY A 562 -18.47 -3.29 -28.72
C GLY A 562 -19.05 -3.36 -30.12
N TYR A 563 -18.46 -4.22 -30.92
CA TYR A 563 -19.06 -4.69 -32.15
C TYR A 563 -19.16 -6.21 -32.06
N SER A 564 -20.19 -6.80 -32.65
CA SER A 564 -20.26 -8.24 -32.85
C SER A 564 -21.12 -8.53 -34.07
N SER A 565 -20.93 -9.70 -34.65
CA SER A 565 -21.83 -10.25 -35.67
C SER A 565 -23.27 -10.39 -35.17
N GLU A 566 -23.45 -10.62 -33.86
CA GLU A 566 -24.75 -10.93 -33.22
C GLU A 566 -25.59 -9.68 -32.90
N ASP A 567 -24.94 -8.55 -32.58
CA ASP A 567 -25.60 -7.32 -32.10
C ASP A 567 -25.17 -6.05 -32.85
N SER A 568 -24.37 -6.18 -33.91
CA SER A 568 -23.72 -5.07 -34.60
C SER A 568 -22.95 -4.17 -33.60
N ILE A 569 -22.96 -2.84 -33.79
CA ILE A 569 -22.38 -1.90 -32.82
C ILE A 569 -23.32 -1.77 -31.63
N PHE A 570 -22.77 -1.90 -30.42
CA PHE A 570 -23.52 -1.72 -29.17
C PHE A 570 -22.72 -1.00 -28.10
N GLY A 571 -23.41 -0.26 -27.24
CA GLY A 571 -22.90 0.31 -26.00
C GLY A 571 -23.42 -0.46 -24.80
N ILE A 572 -22.59 -0.59 -23.76
CA ILE A 572 -22.95 -1.16 -22.47
C ILE A 572 -22.67 -0.13 -21.39
N PHE A 573 -23.68 0.19 -20.60
CA PHE A 573 -23.56 1.01 -19.41
C PHE A 573 -23.93 0.14 -18.21
N GLN A 574 -23.08 0.09 -17.21
CA GLN A 574 -23.31 -0.71 -16.02
C GLN A 574 -22.92 0.05 -14.77
N ILE A 575 -23.80 0.01 -13.78
CA ILE A 575 -23.51 0.41 -12.41
C ILE A 575 -23.73 -0.78 -11.50
N ALA A 576 -22.76 -1.07 -10.64
CA ALA A 576 -22.84 -2.16 -9.68
C ALA A 576 -22.38 -1.69 -8.31
N GLN A 577 -23.06 -2.17 -7.28
CA GLN A 577 -22.65 -2.04 -5.90
C GLN A 577 -22.59 -3.45 -5.30
N ASN A 578 -21.38 -3.97 -5.08
CA ASN A 578 -21.16 -5.35 -4.63
C ASN A 578 -21.29 -5.53 -3.11
N ASN A 579 -21.35 -4.44 -2.35
CA ASN A 579 -21.56 -4.47 -0.89
C ASN A 579 -22.58 -3.39 -0.46
N LEU A 580 -23.80 -3.52 -0.97
CA LEU A 580 -24.87 -2.55 -0.75
C LEU A 580 -25.14 -2.37 0.75
N PHE A 581 -24.97 -1.13 1.23
CA PHE A 581 -25.12 -0.73 2.64
C PHE A 581 -24.30 -1.58 3.64
N GLY A 582 -23.17 -2.15 3.19
CA GLY A 582 -22.30 -2.98 4.03
C GLY A 582 -22.87 -4.36 4.37
N ARG A 583 -23.88 -4.85 3.65
CA ARG A 583 -24.58 -6.12 3.92
C ARG A 583 -24.02 -7.32 3.13
N GLY A 584 -23.05 -7.10 2.24
CA GLY A 584 -22.57 -8.09 1.28
C GLY A 584 -23.58 -8.41 0.17
N GLN A 585 -24.62 -7.58 0.02
CA GLN A 585 -25.62 -7.67 -1.03
C GLN A 585 -25.11 -7.01 -2.30
N ARG A 586 -25.43 -7.59 -3.47
CA ARG A 586 -25.06 -7.04 -4.77
C ARG A 586 -26.29 -6.46 -5.45
N LEU A 587 -26.22 -5.20 -5.85
CA LEU A 587 -27.19 -4.56 -6.74
C LEU A 587 -26.47 -4.11 -8.00
N GLN A 588 -27.00 -4.47 -9.17
CA GLN A 588 -26.44 -4.13 -10.46
C GLN A 588 -27.56 -3.68 -11.38
N ALA A 589 -27.35 -2.57 -12.07
CA ALA A 589 -28.17 -2.14 -13.19
C ALA A 589 -27.28 -2.07 -14.43
N SER A 590 -27.76 -2.62 -15.54
CA SER A 590 -27.08 -2.58 -16.83
C SER A 590 -28.02 -2.21 -17.95
N ALA A 591 -27.51 -1.43 -18.90
CA ALA A 591 -28.17 -1.09 -20.15
C ALA A 591 -27.23 -1.49 -21.29
N LYS A 592 -27.69 -2.36 -22.19
CA LYS A 592 -27.08 -2.65 -23.49
C LYS A 592 -27.94 -2.01 -24.56
N ILE A 593 -27.34 -1.19 -25.40
CA ILE A 593 -28.04 -0.47 -26.48
C ILE A 593 -27.24 -0.68 -27.76
N GLY A 594 -27.80 -1.42 -28.71
CA GLY A 594 -27.21 -1.69 -30.02
C GLY A 594 -28.18 -1.40 -31.16
N GLY A 595 -27.73 -1.65 -32.39
CA GLY A 595 -28.53 -1.40 -33.60
C GLY A 595 -29.75 -2.31 -33.72
N ILE A 596 -29.65 -3.56 -33.27
CA ILE A 596 -30.68 -4.60 -33.40
C ILE A 596 -31.14 -5.18 -32.05
N SER A 597 -30.57 -4.71 -30.93
CA SER A 597 -30.94 -5.18 -29.60
C SER A 597 -30.80 -4.10 -28.54
N ARG A 598 -31.74 -4.10 -27.59
CA ARG A 598 -31.75 -3.23 -26.42
C ARG A 598 -32.09 -4.06 -25.20
N ALA A 599 -31.30 -3.99 -24.13
CA ALA A 599 -31.55 -4.72 -22.90
C ALA A 599 -31.28 -3.85 -21.68
N PHE A 600 -32.28 -3.73 -20.81
CA PHE A 600 -32.16 -3.13 -19.49
C PHE A 600 -32.36 -4.22 -18.45
N ASP A 601 -31.40 -4.39 -17.55
CA ASP A 601 -31.44 -5.41 -16.51
C ASP A 601 -31.14 -4.80 -15.15
N ILE A 602 -31.94 -5.13 -14.15
CA ILE A 602 -31.69 -4.85 -12.74
C ILE A 602 -31.58 -6.19 -12.01
N ASN A 603 -30.45 -6.40 -11.36
CA ASN A 603 -30.08 -7.63 -10.67
C ASN A 603 -29.76 -7.33 -9.21
N PHE A 604 -30.51 -7.92 -8.29
CA PHE A 604 -30.25 -7.92 -6.86
C PHE A 604 -29.91 -9.34 -6.39
N VAL A 605 -28.87 -9.48 -5.57
CA VAL A 605 -28.46 -10.76 -4.99
C VAL A 605 -28.14 -10.59 -3.50
N GLU A 606 -28.77 -11.42 -2.68
CA GLU A 606 -28.43 -11.68 -1.27
C GLU A 606 -27.69 -13.03 -1.19
N PRO A 607 -26.37 -13.06 -1.03
CA PRO A 607 -25.60 -14.31 -1.06
C PRO A 607 -25.84 -15.25 0.13
N TRP A 608 -26.36 -14.73 1.26
CA TRP A 608 -26.65 -15.51 2.46
C TRP A 608 -28.06 -15.22 3.00
N LEU A 609 -29.05 -15.67 2.23
CA LEU A 609 -30.46 -15.55 2.59
C LEU A 609 -30.74 -16.31 3.89
N PHE A 610 -31.45 -15.66 4.83
CA PHE A 610 -31.72 -16.17 6.18
C PHE A 610 -30.46 -16.53 6.99
N ASP A 611 -29.33 -15.87 6.71
CA ASP A 611 -28.01 -16.14 7.31
C ASP A 611 -27.53 -17.60 7.10
N LYS A 612 -28.05 -18.27 6.06
CA LYS A 612 -27.63 -19.59 5.60
C LYS A 612 -26.84 -19.44 4.29
N PRO A 613 -25.99 -20.42 3.91
CA PRO A 613 -25.25 -20.41 2.65
C PRO A 613 -26.16 -20.71 1.44
N ILE A 614 -27.23 -19.95 1.31
CA ILE A 614 -28.25 -20.00 0.27
C ILE A 614 -28.30 -18.60 -0.34
N SER A 615 -28.00 -18.47 -1.62
CA SER A 615 -28.12 -17.19 -2.31
C SER A 615 -29.54 -16.97 -2.83
N GLY A 616 -30.15 -15.84 -2.50
CA GLY A 616 -31.40 -15.36 -3.09
C GLY A 616 -31.12 -14.27 -4.13
N GLY A 617 -31.86 -14.25 -5.23
CA GLY A 617 -31.69 -13.25 -6.28
C GLY A 617 -33.02 -12.81 -6.88
N ILE A 618 -33.07 -11.56 -7.29
CA ILE A 618 -34.17 -10.96 -8.04
C ILE A 618 -33.57 -10.35 -9.30
N ASN A 619 -34.13 -10.70 -10.45
CA ASN A 619 -33.78 -10.11 -11.74
C ASN A 619 -35.05 -9.52 -12.34
N VAL A 620 -34.97 -8.30 -12.84
CA VAL A 620 -36.01 -7.63 -13.61
C VAL A 620 -35.36 -7.14 -14.89
N TYR A 621 -36.00 -7.37 -16.03
CA TYR A 621 -35.45 -7.01 -17.32
C TYR A 621 -36.52 -6.52 -18.28
N ASN A 622 -36.10 -5.63 -19.17
CA ASN A 622 -36.82 -5.23 -20.37
C ASN A 622 -35.85 -5.40 -21.55
N ARG A 623 -36.21 -6.25 -22.50
CA ARG A 623 -35.35 -6.61 -23.64
C ARG A 623 -36.14 -6.49 -24.92
N SER A 624 -35.53 -5.86 -25.91
CA SER A 624 -36.06 -5.69 -27.25
C SER A 624 -35.04 -6.23 -28.22
N ARG A 625 -35.48 -6.97 -29.23
CA ARG A 625 -34.61 -7.47 -30.30
C ARG A 625 -35.36 -7.61 -31.61
N GLU A 626 -34.74 -7.10 -32.66
CA GLU A 626 -35.17 -7.26 -34.05
C GLU A 626 -34.53 -8.54 -34.61
N TYR A 627 -35.35 -9.43 -35.16
CA TYR A 627 -34.96 -10.58 -35.96
C TYR A 627 -35.40 -10.34 -37.41
N ASP A 628 -34.84 -11.10 -38.34
CA ASP A 628 -35.24 -11.02 -39.75
C ASP A 628 -36.75 -11.27 -39.95
N GLU A 629 -37.35 -12.10 -39.09
CA GLU A 629 -38.73 -12.56 -39.24
C GLU A 629 -39.75 -11.83 -38.32
N TYR A 630 -39.30 -11.14 -37.27
CA TYR A 630 -40.16 -10.46 -36.28
C TYR A 630 -39.36 -9.59 -35.30
N THR A 631 -40.03 -8.65 -34.64
CA THR A 631 -39.51 -7.91 -33.48
C THR A 631 -40.07 -8.50 -32.19
N ARG A 632 -39.19 -8.65 -31.18
CA ARG A 632 -39.53 -9.23 -29.87
C ARG A 632 -39.25 -8.25 -28.75
N ASP A 633 -40.29 -7.87 -28.02
CA ASP A 633 -40.22 -7.07 -26.81
C ASP A 633 -40.63 -7.90 -25.58
N ALA A 634 -39.70 -8.14 -24.67
CA ALA A 634 -39.89 -8.95 -23.47
C ALA A 634 -39.70 -8.12 -22.20
N LEU A 635 -40.75 -8.01 -21.39
CA LEU A 635 -40.71 -7.49 -20.03
C LEU A 635 -40.88 -8.65 -19.05
N GLY A 636 -39.88 -8.90 -18.22
CA GLY A 636 -39.92 -10.05 -17.33
C GLY A 636 -39.18 -9.84 -16.01
N GLY A 637 -39.35 -10.82 -15.15
CA GLY A 637 -38.67 -10.87 -13.87
C GLY A 637 -38.55 -12.30 -13.36
N GLY A 638 -37.60 -12.51 -12.45
CA GLY A 638 -37.37 -13.84 -11.91
C GLY A 638 -36.79 -13.81 -10.50
N LEU A 639 -37.12 -14.86 -9.76
CA LEU A 639 -36.57 -15.17 -8.45
C LEU A 639 -35.58 -16.33 -8.60
N LEU A 640 -34.40 -16.19 -8.01
CA LEU A 640 -33.33 -17.17 -8.06
C LEU A 640 -32.98 -17.63 -6.65
N PHE A 641 -32.90 -18.93 -6.44
CA PHE A 641 -32.36 -19.53 -5.22
C PHE A 641 -31.20 -20.45 -5.59
N GLY A 642 -30.03 -20.24 -4.99
CA GLY A 642 -28.83 -21.04 -5.21
C GLY A 642 -28.32 -21.61 -3.90
N PHE A 643 -27.87 -22.86 -3.92
CA PHE A 643 -27.35 -23.54 -2.73
C PHE A 643 -26.22 -24.50 -3.09
N LEU A 644 -25.33 -24.74 -2.14
CA LEU A 644 -24.25 -25.73 -2.29
C LEU A 644 -24.84 -27.13 -2.17
N LEU A 645 -24.42 -28.04 -3.05
CA LEU A 645 -24.73 -29.46 -2.92
C LEU A 645 -23.58 -30.14 -2.16
N PRO A 646 -23.86 -31.01 -1.18
CA PRO A 646 -22.85 -31.64 -0.32
C PRO A 646 -22.11 -32.79 -1.04
N ILE A 647 -21.61 -32.51 -2.25
CA ILE A 647 -20.89 -33.46 -3.10
C ILE A 647 -19.42 -33.04 -3.18
N ASP A 648 -19.16 -31.77 -3.52
CA ASP A 648 -17.84 -31.15 -3.52
C ASP A 648 -17.94 -29.63 -3.33
N ASP A 649 -16.80 -28.94 -3.24
CA ASP A 649 -16.73 -27.48 -3.08
C ASP A 649 -17.12 -26.70 -4.38
N PHE A 650 -17.42 -27.40 -5.49
CA PHE A 650 -17.62 -26.84 -6.84
C PHE A 650 -19.06 -26.96 -7.35
N THR A 651 -19.88 -27.81 -6.71
CA THR A 651 -21.21 -28.17 -7.18
C THR A 651 -22.31 -27.36 -6.49
N ARG A 652 -23.16 -26.73 -7.30
CA ARG A 652 -24.25 -25.86 -6.86
C ARG A 652 -25.57 -26.26 -7.51
N GLY A 653 -26.62 -26.29 -6.70
CA GLY A 653 -28.01 -26.37 -7.13
C GLY A 653 -28.58 -24.97 -7.31
N THR A 654 -29.50 -24.82 -8.26
CA THR A 654 -30.21 -23.56 -8.50
C THR A 654 -31.65 -23.82 -8.87
N VAL A 655 -32.57 -23.06 -8.29
CA VAL A 655 -33.98 -23.01 -8.66
C VAL A 655 -34.29 -21.58 -9.09
N LYS A 656 -34.86 -21.41 -10.28
CA LYS A 656 -35.25 -20.12 -10.83
C LYS A 656 -36.73 -20.15 -11.16
N TYR A 657 -37.52 -19.24 -10.60
CA TYR A 657 -38.84 -18.91 -11.12
C TYR A 657 -38.70 -17.71 -12.06
N GLN A 658 -39.37 -17.73 -13.21
CA GLN A 658 -39.34 -16.66 -14.20
C GLN A 658 -40.75 -16.41 -14.73
N TYR A 659 -41.10 -15.13 -14.81
CA TYR A 659 -42.30 -14.63 -15.47
C TYR A 659 -41.84 -13.70 -16.60
N ASP A 660 -42.31 -13.94 -17.81
CA ASP A 660 -41.90 -13.23 -19.02
C ASP A 660 -43.15 -12.89 -19.84
N ASN A 661 -43.43 -11.60 -20.02
CA ASN A 661 -44.43 -11.11 -20.96
C ASN A 661 -43.71 -10.67 -22.23
N THR A 662 -43.86 -11.45 -23.30
CA THR A 662 -43.25 -11.20 -24.60
C THR A 662 -44.32 -10.73 -25.58
N ASP A 663 -44.16 -9.55 -26.16
CA ASP A 663 -44.92 -9.07 -27.31
C ASP A 663 -44.13 -9.32 -28.59
N ILE A 664 -44.78 -9.94 -29.59
CA ILE A 664 -44.21 -10.19 -30.92
C ILE A 664 -44.91 -9.27 -31.91
N SER A 665 -44.13 -8.47 -32.62
CA SER A 665 -44.62 -7.47 -33.58
C SER A 665 -43.78 -7.46 -34.85
N GLU A 666 -44.17 -6.64 -35.84
CA GLU A 666 -43.46 -6.49 -37.12
C GLU A 666 -43.33 -7.83 -37.89
N VAL A 667 -44.35 -8.68 -37.82
CA VAL A 667 -44.41 -9.96 -38.54
C VAL A 667 -44.85 -9.71 -40.00
N PRO A 668 -44.08 -10.15 -41.02
CA PRO A 668 -44.48 -10.06 -42.42
C PRO A 668 -45.79 -10.83 -42.72
N GLU A 669 -46.62 -10.33 -43.64
CA GLU A 669 -47.89 -11.00 -44.03
C GLU A 669 -47.68 -12.37 -44.69
N ASP A 670 -46.50 -12.59 -45.27
CA ASP A 670 -46.07 -13.84 -45.92
C ASP A 670 -45.19 -14.72 -45.02
N ALA A 671 -45.06 -14.39 -43.73
CA ALA A 671 -44.30 -15.20 -42.78
C ALA A 671 -44.94 -16.59 -42.56
N ALA A 672 -44.12 -17.56 -42.16
CA ALA A 672 -44.57 -18.92 -41.82
C ALA A 672 -45.70 -18.88 -40.77
N LEU A 673 -46.65 -19.82 -40.88
CA LEU A 673 -47.80 -19.89 -39.98
C LEU A 673 -47.37 -19.98 -38.49
N ASP A 674 -46.32 -20.74 -38.21
CA ASP A 674 -45.70 -20.88 -36.88
C ASP A 674 -45.24 -19.53 -36.30
N ILE A 675 -44.94 -18.54 -37.15
CA ILE A 675 -44.53 -17.19 -36.76
C ILE A 675 -45.73 -16.26 -36.61
N GLN A 676 -46.67 -16.31 -37.54
CA GLN A 676 -47.93 -15.56 -37.48
C GLN A 676 -48.74 -15.89 -36.22
N GLU A 677 -48.77 -17.16 -35.80
CA GLU A 677 -49.49 -17.59 -34.59
C GLU A 677 -48.89 -17.07 -33.28
N MET A 678 -47.66 -16.55 -33.30
CA MET A 678 -47.01 -15.92 -32.16
C MET A 678 -47.29 -14.43 -32.04
N GLU A 679 -47.86 -13.78 -33.07
CA GLU A 679 -48.06 -12.33 -33.06
C GLU A 679 -48.90 -11.87 -31.85
N GLY A 680 -48.47 -10.77 -31.23
CA GLY A 680 -49.07 -10.20 -30.03
C GLY A 680 -48.46 -10.69 -28.71
N GLU A 681 -49.23 -10.52 -27.64
CA GLU A 681 -48.77 -10.80 -26.27
C GLU A 681 -48.76 -12.31 -25.96
N ASN A 682 -47.64 -12.77 -25.40
CA ASN A 682 -47.39 -14.15 -25.02
C ASN A 682 -46.75 -14.22 -23.62
N ILE A 683 -47.50 -14.78 -22.66
CA ILE A 683 -47.04 -14.90 -21.28
C ILE A 683 -46.40 -16.27 -21.05
N THR A 684 -45.15 -16.27 -20.60
CA THR A 684 -44.45 -17.48 -20.13
C THR A 684 -44.19 -17.41 -18.63
N SER A 685 -44.71 -18.39 -17.89
CA SER A 685 -44.37 -18.62 -16.48
C SER A 685 -43.60 -19.93 -16.37
N SER A 686 -42.36 -19.91 -15.85
CA SER A 686 -41.50 -21.09 -15.80
C SER A 686 -40.75 -21.27 -14.48
N MET A 687 -40.47 -22.53 -14.16
CA MET A 687 -39.57 -22.96 -13.10
C MET A 687 -38.42 -23.76 -13.68
N ALA A 688 -37.19 -23.28 -13.48
CA ALA A 688 -35.97 -23.94 -13.92
C ALA A 688 -35.15 -24.46 -12.74
N PHE A 689 -34.74 -25.72 -12.82
CA PHE A 689 -33.83 -26.39 -11.92
C PHE A 689 -32.50 -26.60 -12.62
N ALA A 690 -31.39 -26.26 -11.98
CA ALA A 690 -30.07 -26.50 -12.53
C ALA A 690 -29.10 -27.06 -11.50
N ILE A 691 -28.28 -28.01 -11.92
CA ILE A 691 -27.11 -28.48 -11.20
C ILE A 691 -25.89 -28.07 -12.01
N THR A 692 -24.99 -27.31 -11.39
CA THR A 692 -23.76 -26.81 -12.03
C THR A 692 -22.55 -27.20 -11.21
N ARG A 693 -21.56 -27.81 -11.85
CA ARG A 693 -20.24 -28.08 -11.28
C ARG A 693 -19.19 -27.30 -12.06
N ASP A 694 -18.58 -26.30 -11.42
CA ASP A 694 -17.55 -25.44 -12.03
C ASP A 694 -16.24 -25.55 -11.25
N SER A 695 -15.30 -26.35 -11.78
CA SER A 695 -13.97 -26.56 -11.19
C SER A 695 -12.87 -25.89 -12.01
N ARG A 696 -13.21 -24.88 -12.82
CA ARG A 696 -12.25 -24.11 -13.63
C ARG A 696 -11.30 -23.33 -12.72
N ASP A 697 -10.02 -23.31 -13.10
CA ASP A 697 -8.96 -22.58 -12.39
C ASP A 697 -9.13 -21.06 -12.48
N LYS A 698 -9.54 -20.58 -13.66
CA LYS A 698 -9.84 -19.18 -13.95
C LYS A 698 -11.17 -19.07 -14.70
N LEU A 699 -11.94 -18.01 -14.44
CA LEU A 699 -13.21 -17.74 -15.13
C LEU A 699 -13.00 -17.35 -16.60
N TRP A 700 -11.96 -16.55 -16.83
CA TRP A 700 -11.46 -16.13 -18.15
C TRP A 700 -10.09 -16.75 -18.36
N ASP A 701 -9.77 -17.14 -19.59
CA ASP A 701 -8.54 -17.85 -19.93
C ASP A 701 -8.29 -19.11 -19.07
N THR A 702 -9.34 -19.91 -18.87
CA THR A 702 -9.25 -21.18 -18.13
C THR A 702 -8.16 -22.07 -18.72
N SER A 703 -7.24 -22.57 -17.90
CA SER A 703 -6.19 -23.50 -18.35
C SER A 703 -6.48 -24.94 -17.95
N ARG A 704 -7.26 -25.14 -16.87
CA ARG A 704 -7.51 -26.45 -16.28
C ARG A 704 -8.87 -26.52 -15.61
N GLY A 705 -9.47 -27.70 -15.63
CA GLY A 705 -10.70 -28.02 -14.90
C GLY A 705 -11.86 -28.31 -15.84
N SER A 706 -13.09 -28.24 -15.33
CA SER A 706 -14.29 -28.47 -16.13
C SER A 706 -15.48 -27.61 -15.69
N TYR A 707 -16.38 -27.37 -16.64
CA TYR A 707 -17.67 -26.73 -16.45
C TYR A 707 -18.76 -27.69 -16.91
N ASN A 708 -19.63 -28.12 -16.00
CA ASN A 708 -20.71 -29.05 -16.29
C ASN A 708 -22.02 -28.47 -15.76
N ARG A 709 -23.07 -28.45 -16.58
CA ARG A 709 -24.38 -27.93 -16.18
C ARG A 709 -25.51 -28.75 -16.79
N LEU A 710 -26.42 -29.20 -15.94
CA LEU A 710 -27.70 -29.76 -16.34
C LEU A 710 -28.78 -28.77 -15.92
N ARG A 711 -29.68 -28.41 -16.83
CA ARG A 711 -30.82 -27.52 -16.59
C ARG A 711 -32.09 -28.21 -17.10
N PHE A 712 -33.10 -28.24 -16.26
CA PHE A 712 -34.47 -28.60 -16.59
C PHE A 712 -35.36 -27.37 -16.36
N GLU A 713 -36.26 -27.08 -17.28
CA GLU A 713 -37.19 -25.97 -17.18
C GLU A 713 -38.60 -26.43 -17.54
N TYR A 714 -39.53 -26.12 -16.65
CA TYR A 714 -40.94 -26.43 -16.76
C TYR A 714 -41.71 -25.12 -16.93
N ALA A 715 -42.44 -24.98 -18.04
CA ALA A 715 -43.26 -23.80 -18.33
C ALA A 715 -44.75 -24.17 -18.43
N GLY A 716 -45.61 -23.23 -18.03
CA GLY A 716 -47.06 -23.33 -18.18
C GLY A 716 -47.75 -24.25 -17.16
N GLY A 717 -48.93 -24.77 -17.50
CA GLY A 717 -49.71 -25.68 -16.65
C GLY A 717 -50.12 -25.04 -15.32
N PHE A 718 -49.69 -25.63 -14.19
CA PHE A 718 -50.01 -25.08 -12.86
C PHE A 718 -49.36 -23.70 -12.60
N LEU A 719 -48.38 -23.30 -13.41
CA LEU A 719 -47.73 -21.99 -13.33
C LEU A 719 -48.49 -20.90 -14.10
N GLY A 720 -49.47 -21.27 -14.93
CA GLY A 720 -50.21 -20.36 -15.82
C GLY A 720 -49.38 -19.86 -17.01
N GLY A 721 -49.95 -18.92 -17.77
CA GLY A 721 -49.37 -18.39 -19.01
C GLY A 721 -49.90 -19.12 -20.26
N ASP A 722 -49.59 -18.56 -21.43
CA ASP A 722 -50.06 -19.03 -22.74
C ASP A 722 -49.14 -20.13 -23.32
N ILE A 723 -47.91 -20.21 -22.78
CA ILE A 723 -46.82 -21.03 -23.31
C ILE A 723 -46.47 -22.18 -22.38
N GLY A 724 -46.38 -23.38 -22.95
CA GLY A 724 -46.17 -24.63 -22.22
C GLY A 724 -45.13 -25.55 -22.82
N PHE A 725 -44.06 -25.80 -22.08
CA PHE A 725 -43.01 -26.72 -22.51
C PHE A 725 -42.20 -27.31 -21.36
N ASN A 726 -41.49 -28.39 -21.66
CA ASN A 726 -40.40 -28.93 -20.85
C ASN A 726 -39.09 -28.77 -21.63
N LYS A 727 -38.10 -28.06 -21.09
CA LYS A 727 -36.83 -27.78 -21.75
C LYS A 727 -35.65 -28.33 -20.94
N TYR A 728 -34.84 -29.15 -21.58
CA TYR A 728 -33.66 -29.79 -21.02
C TYR A 728 -32.43 -29.26 -21.73
N ILE A 729 -31.42 -28.84 -20.96
CA ILE A 729 -30.14 -28.37 -21.51
C ILE A 729 -29.00 -29.01 -20.72
N ALA A 730 -28.11 -29.70 -21.41
CA ALA A 730 -26.87 -30.23 -20.87
C ALA A 730 -25.68 -29.50 -21.49
N LYS A 731 -24.75 -29.01 -20.67
CA LYS A 731 -23.50 -28.36 -21.10
C LYS A 731 -22.32 -29.01 -20.41
N THR A 732 -21.25 -29.24 -21.15
CA THR A 732 -19.98 -29.76 -20.63
C THR A 732 -18.82 -29.03 -21.31
N GLY A 733 -17.75 -28.80 -20.57
CA GLY A 733 -16.52 -28.18 -21.06
C GLY A 733 -15.33 -28.67 -20.24
N TRP A 734 -14.29 -29.15 -20.92
CA TRP A 734 -13.10 -29.73 -20.30
C TRP A 734 -11.85 -29.04 -20.83
N TYR A 735 -10.94 -28.69 -19.92
CA TYR A 735 -9.75 -27.88 -20.20
C TYR A 735 -8.50 -28.65 -19.74
N PHE A 736 -7.61 -28.92 -20.69
CA PHE A 736 -6.41 -29.72 -20.51
C PHE A 736 -5.18 -28.83 -20.78
N PRO A 737 -4.39 -28.50 -19.74
CA PRO A 737 -3.12 -27.82 -19.94
C PRO A 737 -2.12 -28.79 -20.59
N LEU A 738 -1.38 -28.31 -21.57
CA LEU A 738 -0.37 -29.03 -22.32
C LEU A 738 1.00 -28.35 -22.15
N PHE A 739 2.02 -28.82 -22.86
CA PHE A 739 3.37 -28.22 -22.83
C PHE A 739 3.37 -26.77 -23.37
N TRP A 740 4.40 -26.00 -22.98
CA TRP A 740 4.59 -24.60 -23.39
C TRP A 740 3.42 -23.65 -23.07
N ASP A 741 2.71 -23.88 -21.96
CA ASP A 741 1.52 -23.12 -21.54
C ASP A 741 0.38 -23.12 -22.57
N THR A 742 0.32 -24.13 -23.43
CA THR A 742 -0.79 -24.34 -24.37
C THR A 742 -1.95 -25.05 -23.68
N VAL A 743 -3.16 -24.87 -24.20
CA VAL A 743 -4.38 -25.44 -23.61
C VAL A 743 -5.25 -26.04 -24.71
N PHE A 744 -5.55 -27.34 -24.58
CA PHE A 744 -6.57 -27.99 -25.39
C PHE A 744 -7.89 -28.03 -24.61
N LEU A 745 -9.00 -27.77 -25.28
CA LEU A 745 -10.31 -27.82 -24.66
C LEU A 745 -11.36 -28.44 -25.58
N VAL A 746 -12.33 -29.09 -24.95
CA VAL A 746 -13.48 -29.69 -25.64
C VAL A 746 -14.75 -29.27 -24.93
N LYS A 747 -15.73 -28.78 -25.68
CA LYS A 747 -17.05 -28.39 -25.19
C LYS A 747 -18.14 -29.15 -25.94
N GLY A 748 -19.24 -29.41 -25.25
CA GLY A 748 -20.46 -29.99 -25.82
C GLY A 748 -21.69 -29.39 -25.17
N THR A 749 -22.72 -29.10 -25.97
CA THR A 749 -24.02 -28.65 -25.50
C THR A 749 -25.11 -29.42 -26.22
N TRP A 750 -26.12 -29.87 -25.47
CA TRP A 750 -27.31 -30.52 -25.99
C TRP A 750 -28.55 -29.83 -25.43
N GLY A 751 -29.58 -29.70 -26.25
CA GLY A 751 -30.86 -29.12 -25.89
C GLY A 751 -32.01 -29.95 -26.42
N LEU A 752 -33.07 -30.10 -25.63
CA LEU A 752 -34.34 -30.70 -26.03
C LEU A 752 -35.47 -29.87 -25.43
N VAL A 753 -36.43 -29.44 -26.25
CA VAL A 753 -37.67 -28.79 -25.80
C VAL A 753 -38.86 -29.59 -26.28
N VAL A 754 -39.78 -29.90 -25.37
CA VAL A 754 -40.97 -30.69 -25.64
C VAL A 754 -42.20 -29.84 -25.32
N LYS A 755 -43.00 -29.55 -26.35
CA LYS A 755 -44.29 -28.86 -26.21
C LYS A 755 -45.21 -29.64 -25.27
N ARG A 756 -45.92 -28.94 -24.38
CA ARG A 756 -46.92 -29.58 -23.51
C ARG A 756 -48.29 -29.69 -24.20
N PRO A 757 -49.06 -30.76 -23.94
CA PRO A 757 -50.37 -30.93 -24.55
C PRO A 757 -51.31 -29.78 -24.24
N GLY A 758 -51.96 -29.22 -25.26
CA GLY A 758 -52.95 -28.14 -25.12
C GLY A 758 -52.37 -26.74 -24.88
N GLU A 759 -51.05 -26.57 -24.91
CA GLU A 759 -50.37 -25.27 -24.72
C GLU A 759 -49.57 -24.89 -25.98
N LYS A 760 -49.20 -23.61 -26.17
CA LYS A 760 -48.41 -23.16 -27.32
C LYS A 760 -46.90 -23.36 -27.08
N LEU A 761 -46.15 -23.60 -28.15
CA LEU A 761 -44.68 -23.56 -28.16
C LEU A 761 -44.23 -22.65 -29.31
N PRO A 762 -43.99 -21.35 -29.03
CA PRO A 762 -43.58 -20.40 -30.06
C PRO A 762 -42.13 -20.64 -30.53
N VAL A 763 -41.82 -20.22 -31.75
CA VAL A 763 -40.51 -20.30 -32.40
C VAL A 763 -39.39 -19.72 -31.54
N TYR A 764 -39.60 -18.59 -30.86
CA TYR A 764 -38.57 -17.97 -30.01
C TYR A 764 -38.20 -18.80 -28.76
N GLN A 765 -38.96 -19.86 -28.45
CA GLN A 765 -38.64 -20.83 -27.39
C GLN A 765 -37.91 -22.08 -27.92
N LYS A 766 -37.94 -22.31 -29.25
CA LYS A 766 -37.18 -23.37 -29.93
C LYS A 766 -35.69 -23.00 -29.98
N PHE A 767 -34.84 -23.91 -30.44
CA PHE A 767 -33.39 -23.68 -30.55
C PHE A 767 -33.02 -23.17 -31.94
N ARG A 768 -32.02 -22.29 -31.99
CA ARG A 768 -31.29 -21.84 -33.17
C ARG A 768 -29.81 -21.77 -32.80
N ILE A 769 -28.88 -22.09 -33.71
CA ILE A 769 -27.42 -21.99 -33.48
C ILE A 769 -26.73 -21.32 -34.68
N GLY A 770 -25.45 -21.01 -34.55
CA GLY A 770 -24.67 -20.16 -35.46
C GLY A 770 -24.18 -18.90 -34.76
N GLY A 771 -23.09 -18.30 -35.25
CA GLY A 771 -22.44 -17.12 -34.69
C GLY A 771 -21.35 -17.41 -33.66
N GLY A 772 -20.77 -16.33 -33.12
CA GLY A 772 -19.57 -16.35 -32.28
C GLY A 772 -19.64 -17.17 -30.99
N GLN A 773 -20.83 -17.49 -30.48
CA GLN A 773 -21.01 -18.28 -29.25
C GLN A 773 -21.26 -19.78 -29.45
N THR A 774 -21.56 -20.23 -30.66
CA THR A 774 -21.92 -21.64 -30.93
C THR A 774 -21.05 -22.24 -32.04
N VAL A 775 -21.50 -22.22 -33.30
CA VAL A 775 -20.74 -22.69 -34.45
C VAL A 775 -20.20 -21.48 -35.20
N ARG A 776 -18.94 -21.11 -34.92
CA ARG A 776 -18.29 -19.93 -35.52
C ARG A 776 -18.12 -20.09 -37.03
N GLY A 777 -18.25 -19.00 -37.79
CA GLY A 777 -18.16 -19.04 -39.25
C GLY A 777 -19.52 -19.16 -39.97
N PHE A 778 -20.58 -19.41 -39.20
CA PHE A 778 -21.98 -19.29 -39.63
C PHE A 778 -22.58 -18.02 -39.06
N GLU A 779 -23.54 -17.43 -39.77
CA GLU A 779 -24.26 -16.25 -39.28
C GLU A 779 -25.02 -16.56 -38.00
N PHE A 780 -25.21 -15.54 -37.17
CA PHE A 780 -25.89 -15.69 -35.88
C PHE A 780 -27.27 -16.35 -36.07
N GLU A 781 -27.50 -17.46 -35.35
CA GLU A 781 -28.75 -18.25 -35.41
C GLU A 781 -29.16 -18.79 -36.80
N SER A 782 -28.25 -18.77 -37.78
CA SER A 782 -28.52 -19.21 -39.16
C SER A 782 -28.69 -20.72 -39.32
N ILE A 783 -28.10 -21.54 -38.44
CA ILE A 783 -28.30 -22.98 -38.41
C ILE A 783 -29.60 -23.23 -37.63
N SER A 784 -30.68 -23.33 -38.40
CA SER A 784 -32.04 -23.52 -37.93
C SER A 784 -32.84 -24.29 -38.99
N PRO A 785 -33.78 -25.16 -38.60
CA PRO A 785 -34.84 -25.63 -39.49
C PRO A 785 -35.56 -24.44 -40.14
N ARG A 786 -35.95 -24.62 -41.39
CA ARG A 786 -36.64 -23.62 -42.22
C ARG A 786 -38.00 -24.13 -42.66
N ASP A 787 -38.96 -23.22 -42.78
CA ASP A 787 -40.26 -23.53 -43.35
C ASP A 787 -40.12 -23.86 -44.85
N PRO A 788 -40.70 -24.97 -45.35
CA PRO A 788 -40.58 -25.36 -46.75
C PRO A 788 -41.24 -24.40 -47.75
N GLU A 789 -42.22 -23.59 -47.33
CA GLU A 789 -42.98 -22.68 -48.20
C GLU A 789 -42.40 -21.27 -48.19
N THR A 790 -42.07 -20.74 -47.00
CA THR A 790 -41.61 -19.34 -46.83
C THR A 790 -40.10 -19.18 -46.69
N ASP A 791 -39.36 -20.28 -46.48
CA ASP A 791 -37.92 -20.29 -46.14
C ASP A 791 -37.58 -19.63 -44.78
N ASP A 792 -38.57 -19.25 -43.98
CA ASP A 792 -38.37 -18.63 -42.66
C ASP A 792 -37.72 -19.58 -41.67
N ARG A 793 -36.90 -19.05 -40.77
CA ARG A 793 -36.26 -19.86 -39.73
C ARG A 793 -37.26 -20.18 -38.62
N ILE A 794 -37.77 -21.40 -38.58
CA ILE A 794 -38.79 -21.82 -37.59
C ILE A 794 -38.21 -22.44 -36.31
N GLY A 795 -36.88 -22.59 -36.20
CA GLY A 795 -36.20 -23.21 -35.06
C GLY A 795 -36.50 -24.70 -34.91
N GLY A 796 -35.75 -25.38 -34.04
CA GLY A 796 -35.96 -26.82 -33.78
C GLY A 796 -36.10 -27.18 -32.31
N GLU A 797 -36.74 -28.32 -32.05
CA GLU A 797 -36.95 -28.85 -30.70
C GLU A 797 -35.68 -29.46 -30.10
N THR A 798 -34.75 -29.93 -30.93
CA THR A 798 -33.50 -30.53 -30.47
C THR A 798 -32.30 -29.76 -31.03
N MET A 799 -31.27 -29.57 -30.22
CA MET A 799 -29.99 -29.02 -30.68
C MET A 799 -28.80 -29.79 -30.10
N MET A 800 -27.72 -29.81 -30.85
CA MET A 800 -26.41 -30.19 -30.33
C MET A 800 -25.29 -29.39 -30.99
N TYR A 801 -24.27 -29.02 -30.22
CA TYR A 801 -23.04 -28.51 -30.81
C TYR A 801 -21.82 -28.84 -29.94
N TYR A 802 -20.67 -28.88 -30.58
CA TYR A 802 -19.39 -29.27 -30.06
C TYR A 802 -18.32 -28.30 -30.51
N THR A 803 -17.35 -28.06 -29.64
CA THR A 803 -16.16 -27.26 -29.96
C THR A 803 -14.93 -28.00 -29.49
N ALA A 804 -13.98 -28.22 -30.38
CA ALA A 804 -12.60 -28.55 -30.03
C ALA A 804 -11.73 -27.32 -30.29
N GLU A 805 -10.99 -26.85 -29.30
CA GLU A 805 -10.20 -25.63 -29.42
C GLU A 805 -8.80 -25.83 -28.81
N PHE A 806 -7.79 -25.31 -29.50
CA PHE A 806 -6.40 -25.29 -29.05
C PHE A 806 -5.93 -23.84 -28.93
N ARG A 807 -5.50 -23.48 -27.72
CA ARG A 807 -5.01 -22.14 -27.38
C ARG A 807 -3.51 -22.17 -27.11
N PHE A 808 -2.81 -21.14 -27.58
CA PHE A 808 -1.38 -20.99 -27.38
C PHE A 808 -1.02 -19.51 -27.09
N PRO A 809 -0.07 -19.25 -26.18
CA PRO A 809 0.29 -17.88 -25.83
C PRO A 809 1.00 -17.20 -27.01
N LEU A 810 0.59 -15.97 -27.34
CA LEU A 810 1.29 -15.12 -28.31
C LEU A 810 2.18 -14.11 -27.59
N VAL A 811 1.63 -13.42 -26.58
CA VAL A 811 2.38 -12.49 -25.72
C VAL A 811 1.87 -12.61 -24.28
N LYS A 812 2.61 -13.36 -23.45
CA LYS A 812 2.19 -13.74 -22.10
C LYS A 812 2.01 -12.54 -21.19
N GLU A 813 2.93 -11.57 -21.29
CA GLU A 813 2.96 -10.37 -20.44
C GLU A 813 1.73 -9.47 -20.64
N PHE A 814 1.12 -9.52 -21.82
CA PHE A 814 -0.07 -8.74 -22.16
C PHE A 814 -1.36 -9.56 -22.19
N GLY A 815 -1.31 -10.86 -21.89
CA GLY A 815 -2.49 -11.75 -21.93
C GLY A 815 -3.05 -11.95 -23.34
N VAL A 816 -2.19 -11.95 -24.37
CA VAL A 816 -2.59 -12.19 -25.76
C VAL A 816 -2.37 -13.65 -26.11
N VAL A 817 -3.44 -14.31 -26.57
CA VAL A 817 -3.50 -15.76 -26.83
C VAL A 817 -4.02 -15.99 -28.24
N GLY A 818 -3.34 -16.85 -29.00
CA GLY A 818 -3.83 -17.37 -30.27
C GLY A 818 -4.73 -18.57 -30.05
N THR A 819 -5.73 -18.74 -30.91
CA THR A 819 -6.65 -19.87 -30.85
C THR A 819 -6.86 -20.46 -32.24
N VAL A 820 -6.97 -21.79 -32.31
CA VAL A 820 -7.50 -22.52 -33.46
C VAL A 820 -8.60 -23.44 -32.98
N PHE A 821 -9.66 -23.57 -33.77
CA PHE A 821 -10.85 -24.29 -33.35
C PHE A 821 -11.49 -25.08 -34.48
N PHE A 822 -12.27 -26.08 -34.08
CA PHE A 822 -13.20 -26.83 -34.90
C PHE A 822 -14.54 -26.88 -34.16
N ASP A 823 -15.57 -26.35 -34.80
CA ASP A 823 -16.94 -26.35 -34.29
C ASP A 823 -17.81 -27.24 -35.17
N ALA A 824 -18.73 -27.96 -34.54
CA ALA A 824 -19.70 -28.80 -35.24
C ALA A 824 -21.03 -28.76 -34.50
N GLY A 825 -22.14 -28.52 -35.19
CA GLY A 825 -23.44 -28.48 -34.55
C GLY A 825 -24.60 -28.52 -35.53
N ASN A 826 -25.78 -28.87 -35.02
CA ASN A 826 -27.01 -28.77 -35.77
C ASN A 826 -28.24 -28.64 -34.85
N VAL A 827 -29.36 -28.25 -35.46
CA VAL A 827 -30.67 -28.11 -34.85
C VAL A 827 -31.67 -28.92 -35.67
N TYR A 828 -32.54 -29.67 -34.99
CA TYR A 828 -33.46 -30.62 -35.61
C TYR A 828 -34.89 -30.41 -35.12
N THR A 829 -35.85 -30.69 -35.99
CA THR A 829 -37.27 -30.74 -35.61
C THR A 829 -37.61 -32.07 -34.94
N ALA A 830 -38.71 -32.11 -34.18
CA ALA A 830 -39.16 -33.33 -33.49
C ALA A 830 -39.47 -34.52 -34.41
N ASN A 831 -39.72 -34.27 -35.70
CA ASN A 831 -40.06 -35.29 -36.71
C ASN A 831 -38.82 -35.87 -37.42
N GLU A 832 -37.66 -35.25 -37.25
CA GLU A 832 -36.38 -35.77 -37.75
C GLU A 832 -35.80 -36.75 -36.74
N ASN A 833 -35.03 -37.76 -37.19
CA ASN A 833 -34.30 -38.65 -36.27
C ASN A 833 -33.18 -37.85 -35.56
N ALA A 834 -33.55 -37.13 -34.50
CA ALA A 834 -32.92 -35.91 -33.99
C ALA A 834 -31.61 -36.07 -33.20
N LEU A 835 -30.87 -37.19 -33.31
CA LEU A 835 -29.63 -37.41 -32.56
C LEU A 835 -28.53 -38.13 -33.34
N THR A 836 -28.41 -37.89 -34.65
CA THR A 836 -27.35 -38.48 -35.47
C THR A 836 -26.15 -37.54 -35.59
N VAL A 837 -24.94 -38.07 -35.37
CA VAL A 837 -23.67 -37.35 -35.64
C VAL A 837 -23.47 -37.07 -37.15
N PRO A 838 -23.90 -37.94 -38.08
CA PRO A 838 -24.01 -37.56 -39.49
C PRO A 838 -24.98 -36.39 -39.70
N GLY A 839 -24.54 -35.38 -40.47
CA GLY A 839 -25.35 -34.21 -40.82
C GLY A 839 -25.12 -32.96 -39.96
N LEU A 840 -24.09 -32.95 -39.09
CA LEU A 840 -23.70 -31.72 -38.38
C LEU A 840 -23.11 -30.70 -39.35
N ARG A 841 -23.46 -29.41 -39.19
CA ARG A 841 -22.80 -28.30 -39.86
C ARG A 841 -21.44 -28.07 -39.19
N THR A 842 -20.38 -27.97 -39.96
CA THR A 842 -19.00 -27.94 -39.43
C THR A 842 -18.24 -26.71 -39.90
N ALA A 843 -17.46 -26.12 -39.00
CA ALA A 843 -16.57 -25.02 -39.29
C ALA A 843 -15.22 -25.20 -38.60
N ALA A 844 -14.16 -24.67 -39.20
CA ALA A 844 -12.84 -24.59 -38.59
C ALA A 844 -12.29 -23.17 -38.71
N GLY A 845 -11.47 -22.76 -37.77
CA GLY A 845 -11.03 -21.39 -37.77
C GLY A 845 -9.89 -21.10 -36.81
N GLY A 846 -9.54 -19.83 -36.74
CA GLY A 846 -8.52 -19.35 -35.83
C GLY A 846 -8.68 -17.86 -35.54
N GLY A 847 -8.01 -17.41 -34.50
CA GLY A 847 -8.11 -16.03 -34.07
C GLY A 847 -7.18 -15.67 -32.93
N ILE A 848 -7.36 -14.45 -32.45
CA ILE A 848 -6.59 -13.86 -31.36
C ILE A 848 -7.56 -13.40 -30.28
N ARG A 849 -7.22 -13.72 -29.03
CA ARG A 849 -7.88 -13.23 -27.83
C ARG A 849 -6.91 -12.39 -27.02
N TRP A 850 -7.37 -11.24 -26.57
CA TRP A 850 -6.62 -10.36 -25.67
C TRP A 850 -7.40 -10.17 -24.38
N TYR A 851 -6.88 -10.74 -23.29
CA TYR A 851 -7.43 -10.58 -21.94
C TYR A 851 -6.92 -9.27 -21.34
N SER A 852 -7.42 -8.13 -21.85
CA SER A 852 -6.98 -6.81 -21.42
C SER A 852 -7.48 -6.45 -20.00
N PRO A 853 -6.87 -5.48 -19.31
CA PRO A 853 -7.37 -4.97 -18.03
C PRO A 853 -8.81 -4.42 -18.08
N MET A 854 -9.27 -4.01 -19.27
CA MET A 854 -10.61 -3.45 -19.50
C MET A 854 -11.65 -4.53 -19.86
N GLY A 855 -11.23 -5.79 -20.00
CA GLY A 855 -12.07 -6.91 -20.41
C GLY A 855 -11.48 -7.70 -21.58
N PRO A 856 -11.96 -8.93 -21.82
CA PRO A 856 -11.48 -9.76 -22.91
C PRO A 856 -11.96 -9.26 -24.27
N ILE A 857 -11.08 -9.32 -25.27
CA ILE A 857 -11.35 -9.00 -26.68
C ILE A 857 -11.05 -10.26 -27.49
N ARG A 858 -11.90 -10.60 -28.46
CA ARG A 858 -11.67 -11.68 -29.42
C ARG A 858 -11.87 -11.19 -30.85
N LEU A 859 -11.00 -11.65 -31.73
CA LEU A 859 -11.14 -11.55 -33.17
C LEU A 859 -10.83 -12.92 -33.76
N GLU A 860 -11.85 -13.57 -34.29
CA GLU A 860 -11.80 -14.96 -34.75
C GLU A 860 -12.38 -15.03 -36.17
N TYR A 861 -11.78 -15.82 -37.05
CA TYR A 861 -12.32 -16.13 -38.37
C TYR A 861 -12.71 -17.60 -38.39
N GLY A 862 -14.00 -17.86 -38.62
CA GLY A 862 -14.53 -19.20 -38.84
C GLY A 862 -14.74 -19.45 -40.33
N TYR A 863 -14.24 -20.58 -40.84
CA TYR A 863 -14.44 -21.04 -42.20
C TYR A 863 -15.45 -22.20 -42.21
N ASN A 864 -16.52 -22.04 -42.97
CA ASN A 864 -17.54 -23.07 -43.15
C ASN A 864 -16.99 -24.18 -44.06
N LEU A 865 -16.88 -25.40 -43.53
CA LEU A 865 -16.21 -26.51 -44.22
C LEU A 865 -17.09 -27.16 -45.29
N ASP A 866 -18.42 -26.97 -45.21
CA ASP A 866 -19.39 -27.54 -46.14
C ASP A 866 -20.53 -26.53 -46.39
N PRO A 867 -20.25 -25.40 -47.06
CA PRO A 867 -21.23 -24.33 -47.26
C PRO A 867 -22.37 -24.78 -48.17
N GLN A 868 -23.60 -24.60 -47.71
CA GLN A 868 -24.82 -24.84 -48.50
C GLN A 868 -25.27 -23.55 -49.21
N GLY A 869 -26.23 -23.67 -50.14
CA GLY A 869 -26.72 -22.53 -50.92
C GLY A 869 -27.20 -21.38 -50.02
N GLY A 870 -26.70 -20.17 -50.25
CA GLY A 870 -27.04 -18.98 -49.46
C GLY A 870 -26.17 -18.75 -48.21
N GLU A 871 -25.33 -19.70 -47.81
CA GLU A 871 -24.46 -19.53 -46.65
C GLU A 871 -23.10 -18.90 -47.00
N PRO A 872 -22.51 -18.09 -46.08
CA PRO A 872 -21.17 -17.58 -46.27
C PRO A 872 -20.12 -18.70 -46.20
N LYS A 873 -19.06 -18.58 -47.00
CA LYS A 873 -17.89 -19.48 -46.94
C LYS A 873 -17.09 -19.32 -45.64
N GLY A 874 -17.26 -18.22 -44.94
CA GLY A 874 -16.65 -17.96 -43.65
C GLY A 874 -16.95 -16.56 -43.16
N GLN A 875 -16.79 -16.34 -41.86
CA GLN A 875 -17.24 -15.13 -41.18
C GLN A 875 -16.22 -14.68 -40.13
N TRP A 876 -16.07 -13.36 -40.03
CA TRP A 876 -15.31 -12.74 -38.94
C TRP A 876 -16.22 -12.54 -37.74
N GLU A 877 -15.75 -13.03 -36.61
CA GLU A 877 -16.36 -12.91 -35.31
C GLU A 877 -15.51 -11.94 -34.48
N PHE A 878 -16.13 -10.85 -34.04
CA PHE A 878 -15.52 -9.91 -33.13
C PHE A 878 -16.36 -9.82 -31.87
N GLY A 879 -15.71 -9.72 -30.71
CA GLY A 879 -16.39 -9.52 -29.44
C GLY A 879 -15.48 -8.84 -28.43
N MET A 880 -16.04 -7.93 -27.63
CA MET A 880 -15.32 -7.21 -26.58
C MET A 880 -16.15 -7.13 -25.29
N GLY A 881 -15.50 -7.32 -24.15
CA GLY A 881 -16.11 -7.13 -22.83
C GLY A 881 -17.16 -8.19 -22.48
N GLY A 882 -18.37 -7.75 -22.13
CA GLY A 882 -19.47 -8.62 -21.68
C GLY A 882 -20.10 -9.52 -22.76
N ALA A 883 -19.66 -9.38 -24.01
CA ALA A 883 -20.06 -10.22 -25.15
C ALA A 883 -19.08 -11.38 -25.44
N PHE A 884 -18.13 -11.64 -24.52
CA PHE A 884 -17.12 -12.69 -24.61
C PHE A 884 -17.57 -14.02 -23.98
#